data_AF-A0A409Y225-F1
#
_entry.id   AF-A0A409Y225-F1
#
_cell.length_a   1.000
_cell.length_b   1.000
_cell.length_c   1.000
_cell.angle_alpha   90.00
_cell.angle_beta   90.00
_cell.angle_gamma   90.00
#
_symmetry.space_group_name_H-M   'P 1'
#
loop_
_entity.id
_entity.type
_entity.pdbx_description
1 polymer ?
#
loop_
_entity_poly.entity_id
_entity_poly.type
_entity_poly.pdbx_seq_one_letter_code
_entity_poly.pdbx_strand_id
1 'polypeptide(L)'
;MPNAQQRRNASRVSFMESMFLRRDSKFIIDFFDSWTLQDIIALGKVNRMCHRIVELYARMKWNLQELITYYFSNPQQVMYMLEEEEHVLFGPAIFSFFDRRPFQSWPIDICIRVDSMGKFIPWLKREGYTYVDGPPGIASFETGVLGELMQTPDIKLKSTGDRNSSEEDRAAWGPYIFAKDATQAIRIKVYVVRCEPYRHILSLRATGMMNYVKNGYAVSLFPRSTFIHRRSFISRQDDIRLSFQARNEHFWLELNKGIFHVETIGLTHKPYGNVEIGRRYVGDADSWIISAYVSDEAEYPCQEEGPSFEVLDWTSATTRVDSFLRIGEPEIWSFELVLLKGDVSLILTFFDNCEPREVFALSSANKRLHSIVRFYARRKWSIKAFIGGFVRHPLSMLELLNDGDGIIFGPAVTKFFDRTLTRPSTIDICVHGRLLEQLLSLLEEEGYSYAGWDRRTINLEHYLWSKYAGTPTYDLRSSGERNHDEAHRSAWGPYEFARYSSEGTNRIKLHVVRCEPYRHILSLHSTGLMNMISWNRAISLFPISTFVYRRSFISAQDAIPAKQHTSDYKIWFDKYAASYNIDIIGFTHKVYNNVETGQRFVGDHFCWIIPYPTDDEYQNMHQQFKEFNGLSFEAIDWRSGATRPESYLRIGEPRIWSRWGELRDIQIHHQE
;
A
#
# COMPACT_ATOMS: atom_id res chain seq x y z
N MET A 1 36.63 32.73 -34.60
CA MET A 1 35.69 33.83 -34.29
C MET A 1 34.45 33.22 -33.64
N PRO A 2 34.25 33.34 -32.32
CA PRO A 2 33.05 32.83 -31.66
C PRO A 2 31.91 33.85 -31.73
N ASN A 3 30.71 33.34 -32.03
CA ASN A 3 29.47 34.07 -32.23
C ASN A 3 29.13 35.07 -31.11
N ALA A 4 29.14 36.36 -31.47
CA ALA A 4 28.78 37.50 -30.62
C ALA A 4 27.26 37.70 -30.44
N GLN A 5 26.43 36.69 -30.75
CA GLN A 5 24.96 36.81 -30.80
C GLN A 5 24.21 36.23 -29.60
N GLN A 6 24.92 35.92 -28.51
CA GLN A 6 24.33 35.53 -27.23
C GLN A 6 24.60 36.59 -26.13
N ARG A 7 24.56 37.88 -26.50
CA ARG A 7 24.36 38.95 -25.52
C ARG A 7 22.95 38.84 -24.96
N ARG A 8 22.87 38.05 -23.89
CA ARG A 8 21.80 37.96 -22.89
C ARG A 8 21.00 39.26 -22.84
N ASN A 9 19.75 39.19 -23.27
CA ASN A 9 18.72 40.11 -22.80
C ASN A 9 18.69 39.96 -21.27
N ALA A 10 19.43 40.81 -20.56
CA ALA A 10 19.16 41.03 -19.15
C ALA A 10 17.72 41.53 -19.09
N SER A 11 16.81 40.65 -18.69
CA SER A 11 15.40 40.98 -18.50
C SER A 11 15.37 42.22 -17.62
N ARG A 12 14.96 43.36 -18.18
CA ARG A 12 14.81 44.59 -17.41
C ARG A 12 13.87 44.26 -16.26
N VAL A 13 14.40 44.27 -15.05
CA VAL A 13 13.63 44.16 -13.80
C VAL A 13 12.51 45.18 -13.90
N SER A 14 11.27 44.73 -13.75
CA SER A 14 10.12 45.64 -13.85
C SER A 14 10.21 46.71 -12.75
N PHE A 15 9.59 47.88 -12.95
CA PHE A 15 9.61 48.93 -11.93
C PHE A 15 9.04 48.43 -10.59
N MET A 16 8.02 47.56 -10.66
CA MET A 16 7.42 46.90 -9.50
C MET A 16 8.39 45.94 -8.80
N GLU A 17 9.12 45.11 -9.55
CA GLU A 17 10.14 44.23 -8.97
C GLU A 17 11.27 45.03 -8.32
N SER A 18 11.74 46.11 -8.97
CA SER A 18 12.75 47.00 -8.41
C SER A 18 12.23 47.73 -7.16
N MET A 19 10.93 47.99 -7.07
CA MET A 19 10.32 48.55 -5.86
C MET A 19 10.42 47.53 -4.72
N PHE A 20 9.98 46.29 -4.92
CA PHE A 20 10.02 45.26 -3.88
C PHE A 20 11.44 44.93 -3.41
N LEU A 21 12.41 44.87 -4.32
CA LEU A 21 13.82 44.62 -3.98
C LEU A 21 14.47 45.72 -3.11
N ARG A 22 13.90 46.93 -3.10
CA ARG A 22 14.43 48.08 -2.34
C ARG A 22 13.70 48.32 -1.02
N ARG A 23 12.67 47.53 -0.72
CA ARG A 23 11.83 47.70 0.46
C ARG A 23 12.15 46.62 1.49
N ASP A 24 11.88 46.93 2.75
CA ASP A 24 12.08 45.99 3.85
C ASP A 24 10.91 45.00 3.93
N SER A 25 11.10 43.99 4.77
CA SER A 25 10.09 42.96 5.06
C SER A 25 8.81 43.56 5.61
N LYS A 26 8.90 44.62 6.42
CA LYS A 26 7.74 45.33 6.98
C LYS A 26 6.85 45.92 5.89
N PHE A 27 7.42 46.62 4.90
CA PHE A 27 6.67 47.14 3.77
C PHE A 27 5.96 46.03 2.99
N ILE A 28 6.62 44.88 2.78
CA ILE A 28 6.02 43.74 2.06
C ILE A 28 4.78 43.23 2.80
N ILE A 29 4.85 43.09 4.14
CA ILE A 29 3.70 42.70 4.97
C ILE A 29 2.59 43.74 4.84
N ASP A 30 2.89 45.01 5.13
CA ASP A 30 1.89 46.09 5.16
C ASP A 30 1.22 46.26 3.78
N PHE A 31 1.99 46.10 2.69
CA PHE A 31 1.49 46.16 1.32
C PHE A 31 0.49 45.03 1.04
N PHE A 32 0.85 43.77 1.27
CA PHE A 32 0.00 42.62 0.96
C PHE A 32 -1.14 42.39 1.96
N ASP A 33 -1.02 42.87 3.20
CA ASP A 33 -2.11 42.81 4.19
C ASP A 33 -3.34 43.63 3.75
N SER A 34 -3.14 44.64 2.89
CA SER A 34 -4.24 45.40 2.28
C SER A 34 -4.87 44.73 1.04
N TRP A 35 -4.29 43.65 0.54
CA TRP A 35 -4.73 42.97 -0.69
C TRP A 35 -5.62 41.77 -0.37
N THR A 36 -6.49 41.41 -1.32
CA THR A 36 -7.24 40.15 -1.23
C THR A 36 -6.31 38.97 -1.54
N LEU A 37 -6.64 37.77 -1.03
CA LEU A 37 -5.87 36.55 -1.36
C LEU A 37 -5.90 36.26 -2.86
N GLN A 38 -7.00 36.59 -3.54
CA GLN A 38 -7.12 36.41 -4.99
C GLN A 38 -6.13 37.28 -5.76
N ASP A 39 -5.95 38.54 -5.36
CA ASP A 39 -5.00 39.45 -6.00
C ASP A 39 -3.55 39.03 -5.76
N ILE A 40 -3.24 38.54 -4.55
CA ILE A 40 -1.92 38.01 -4.20
C ILE A 40 -1.59 36.77 -5.05
N ILE A 41 -2.53 35.83 -5.16
CA ILE A 41 -2.38 34.64 -6.00
C ILE A 41 -2.24 35.04 -7.47
N ALA A 42 -3.02 36.01 -7.95
CA ALA A 42 -2.93 36.51 -9.31
C ALA A 42 -1.56 37.13 -9.58
N LEU A 43 -1.03 37.93 -8.66
CA LEU A 43 0.31 38.54 -8.76
C LEU A 43 1.40 37.46 -8.86
N GLY A 44 1.31 36.41 -8.03
CA GLY A 44 2.26 35.31 -8.05
C GLY A 44 2.31 34.55 -9.39
N LYS A 45 1.25 34.65 -10.20
CA LYS A 45 1.17 34.04 -11.55
C LYS A 45 1.72 34.93 -12.66
N VAL A 46 2.01 36.21 -12.39
CA VAL A 46 2.48 37.16 -13.42
C VAL A 46 3.89 36.82 -13.90
N ASN A 47 4.84 36.62 -12.99
CA ASN A 47 6.20 36.22 -13.32
C ASN A 47 6.93 35.58 -12.13
N ARG A 48 8.11 34.99 -12.38
CA ARG A 48 8.93 34.29 -11.38
C ARG A 48 9.36 35.16 -10.18
N MET A 49 9.59 36.45 -10.39
CA MET A 49 10.02 37.34 -9.32
C MET A 49 8.83 37.72 -8.41
N CYS A 50 7.69 38.07 -9.00
CA CYS A 50 6.43 38.26 -8.26
C CYS A 50 6.06 37.00 -7.49
N HIS A 51 6.24 35.81 -8.08
CA HIS A 51 6.06 34.53 -7.38
C HIS A 51 6.92 34.45 -6.11
N ARG A 52 8.24 34.69 -6.23
CA ARG A 52 9.15 34.70 -5.07
C ARG A 52 8.80 35.72 -4.00
N ILE A 53 8.30 36.89 -4.40
CA ILE A 53 7.84 37.93 -3.47
C ILE A 53 6.59 37.47 -2.72
N VAL A 54 5.66 36.83 -3.42
CA VAL A 54 4.46 36.23 -2.81
C VAL A 54 4.83 35.07 -1.89
N GLU A 55 5.80 34.23 -2.26
CA GLU A 55 6.34 33.16 -1.40
C GLU A 55 6.99 33.74 -0.14
N LEU A 56 7.77 34.81 -0.26
CA LEU A 56 8.38 35.50 0.88
C LEU A 56 7.30 36.05 1.82
N TYR A 57 6.30 36.74 1.28
CA TYR A 57 5.16 37.21 2.06
C TYR A 57 4.43 36.04 2.75
N ALA A 58 4.21 34.94 2.03
CA ALA A 58 3.55 33.75 2.55
C ALA A 58 4.33 33.14 3.72
N ARG A 59 5.66 32.98 3.58
CA ARG A 59 6.55 32.48 4.66
C ARG A 59 6.51 33.37 5.90
N MET A 60 6.43 34.69 5.70
CA MET A 60 6.39 35.65 6.80
C MET A 60 5.02 35.69 7.48
N LYS A 61 3.93 35.60 6.72
CA LYS A 61 2.57 35.77 7.24
C LYS A 61 2.01 34.48 7.84
N TRP A 62 2.27 33.34 7.21
CA TRP A 62 1.84 32.02 7.67
C TRP A 62 2.97 31.29 8.39
N ASN A 63 3.56 31.96 9.38
CA ASN A 63 4.62 31.39 10.20
C ASN A 63 4.03 30.52 11.31
N LEU A 64 3.97 29.20 11.09
CA LEU A 64 3.42 28.26 12.05
C LEU A 64 4.23 28.19 13.36
N GLN A 65 5.54 28.44 13.29
CA GLN A 65 6.40 28.51 14.47
C GLN A 65 6.01 29.69 15.37
N GLU A 66 5.70 30.85 14.79
CA GLU A 66 5.21 32.03 15.53
C GLU A 66 3.87 31.74 16.21
N LEU A 67 2.94 31.11 15.48
CA LEU A 67 1.64 30.69 16.01
C LEU A 67 1.81 29.79 17.25
N ILE A 68 2.66 28.76 17.16
CA ILE A 68 2.85 27.80 18.27
C ILE A 68 3.60 28.44 19.42
N THR A 69 4.66 29.22 19.15
CA THR A 69 5.48 29.88 20.19
C THR A 69 4.69 30.90 20.98
N TYR A 70 3.62 31.48 20.41
CA TYR A 70 2.73 32.36 21.15
C TYR A 70 2.00 31.65 22.30
N TYR A 71 1.55 30.41 22.10
CA TYR A 71 0.84 29.64 23.14
C TYR A 71 1.83 28.85 24.01
N PHE A 72 2.81 28.19 23.40
CA PHE A 72 3.66 27.21 24.07
C PHE A 72 5.10 27.68 24.18
N SER A 73 5.72 27.42 25.34
CA SER A 73 7.12 27.76 25.57
C SER A 73 8.06 26.78 24.83
N ASN A 74 7.61 25.53 24.64
CA ASN A 74 8.33 24.48 23.91
C ASN A 74 7.58 24.07 22.62
N PRO A 75 7.81 24.77 21.49
CA PRO A 75 7.13 24.49 20.23
C PRO A 75 7.51 23.13 19.62
N GLN A 76 8.75 22.66 19.82
CA GLN A 76 9.20 21.36 19.30
C GLN A 76 8.41 20.20 19.94
N GLN A 77 8.15 20.28 21.25
CA GLN A 77 7.37 19.25 21.95
C GLN A 77 5.92 19.20 21.46
N VAL A 78 5.34 20.35 21.10
CA VAL A 78 4.00 20.40 20.49
C VAL A 78 4.02 19.74 19.12
N MET A 79 4.99 20.07 18.27
CA MET A 79 5.13 19.43 16.96
C MET A 79 5.26 17.91 17.07
N TYR A 80 6.07 17.44 18.02
CA TYR A 80 6.18 16.02 18.34
C TYR A 80 4.83 15.40 18.73
N MET A 81 4.02 16.08 19.56
CA MET A 81 2.69 15.57 19.93
C MET A 81 1.69 15.59 18.77
N LEU A 82 1.78 16.56 17.86
CA LEU A 82 0.96 16.60 16.65
C LEU A 82 1.29 15.44 15.70
N GLU A 83 2.56 15.01 15.68
CA GLU A 83 3.07 13.93 14.82
C GLU A 83 2.84 12.55 15.46
N GLU A 84 3.42 12.29 16.63
CA GLU A 84 3.46 10.97 17.26
C GLU A 84 2.18 10.59 17.99
N GLU A 85 1.49 11.57 18.58
CA GLU A 85 0.27 11.34 19.36
C GLU A 85 -1.00 11.74 18.57
N GLU A 86 -0.82 12.06 17.29
CA GLU A 86 -1.87 12.45 16.33
C GLU A 86 -2.80 13.58 16.82
N HIS A 87 -2.29 14.50 17.64
CA HIS A 87 -3.06 15.65 18.10
C HIS A 87 -3.34 16.60 16.94
N VAL A 88 -4.41 17.39 17.07
CA VAL A 88 -4.80 18.35 16.04
C VAL A 88 -5.09 19.71 16.68
N LEU A 89 -4.41 20.76 16.21
CA LEU A 89 -4.79 22.14 16.55
C LEU A 89 -5.85 22.62 15.57
N PHE A 90 -6.89 23.30 16.02
CA PHE A 90 -7.96 23.80 15.16
C PHE A 90 -8.61 25.06 15.75
N GLY A 91 -9.72 25.48 15.16
CA GLY A 91 -10.57 26.51 15.73
C GLY A 91 -10.21 27.95 15.32
N PRO A 92 -10.69 28.96 16.08
CA PRO A 92 -10.63 30.38 15.68
C PRO A 92 -9.22 30.94 15.48
N ALA A 93 -8.25 30.48 16.28
CA ALA A 93 -6.85 30.88 16.13
C ALA A 93 -6.26 30.38 14.79
N ILE A 94 -6.53 29.12 14.43
CA ILE A 94 -6.10 28.54 13.16
C ILE A 94 -6.82 29.19 11.97
N PHE A 95 -8.11 29.49 12.11
CA PHE A 95 -8.80 30.30 11.10
C PHE A 95 -8.11 31.66 10.89
N SER A 96 -7.82 32.37 11.98
CA SER A 96 -7.21 33.70 11.92
C SER A 96 -5.82 33.65 11.29
N PHE A 97 -5.05 32.59 11.57
CA PHE A 97 -3.78 32.29 10.90
C PHE A 97 -3.95 32.22 9.39
N PHE A 98 -4.85 31.37 8.87
CA PHE A 98 -5.11 31.30 7.43
C PHE A 98 -5.64 32.61 6.85
N ASP A 99 -6.49 33.31 7.60
CA ASP A 99 -7.11 34.57 7.21
C ASP A 99 -6.18 35.79 7.33
N ARG A 100 -4.92 35.59 7.75
CA ARG A 100 -3.90 36.65 7.89
C ARG A 100 -4.28 37.71 8.95
N ARG A 101 -5.15 37.34 9.90
CA ARG A 101 -5.58 38.19 11.02
C ARG A 101 -4.78 37.89 12.29
N PRO A 102 -4.68 38.84 13.23
CA PRO A 102 -4.11 38.57 14.55
C PRO A 102 -4.84 37.40 15.22
N PHE A 103 -4.11 36.34 15.54
CA PHE A 103 -4.65 35.16 16.24
C PHE A 103 -4.54 35.29 17.76
N GLN A 104 -3.75 36.24 18.25
CA GLN A 104 -3.39 36.41 19.67
C GLN A 104 -4.60 36.64 20.59
N SER A 105 -5.68 37.19 20.05
CA SER A 105 -6.93 37.41 20.78
C SER A 105 -7.77 36.16 20.98
N TRP A 106 -7.45 35.06 20.32
CA TRP A 106 -8.23 33.84 20.32
C TRP A 106 -7.57 32.75 21.15
N PRO A 107 -8.34 31.93 21.89
CA PRO A 107 -7.81 30.66 22.38
C PRO A 107 -7.50 29.74 21.19
N ILE A 108 -6.44 28.94 21.31
CA ILE A 108 -6.19 27.84 20.38
C ILE A 108 -6.95 26.60 20.83
N ASP A 109 -7.63 25.94 19.91
CA ASP A 109 -8.40 24.74 20.20
C ASP A 109 -7.52 23.52 19.85
N ILE A 110 -7.48 22.53 20.74
CA ILE A 110 -6.63 21.35 20.64
C ILE A 110 -7.53 20.13 20.79
N CYS A 111 -7.55 19.27 19.78
CA CYS A 111 -8.24 18.00 19.80
C CYS A 111 -7.25 16.88 20.09
N ILE A 112 -7.48 16.14 21.17
CA ILE A 112 -6.65 15.02 21.62
C ILE A 112 -7.47 13.75 21.73
N ARG A 113 -6.83 12.60 21.55
CA ARG A 113 -7.46 11.32 21.85
C ARG A 113 -7.51 11.08 23.36
N VAL A 114 -8.54 10.35 23.79
CA VAL A 114 -8.73 9.99 25.20
C VAL A 114 -7.55 9.20 25.79
N ASP A 115 -6.91 8.34 25.00
CA ASP A 115 -5.78 7.52 25.43
C ASP A 115 -4.47 8.31 25.57
N SER A 116 -4.31 9.41 24.82
CA SER A 116 -3.15 10.30 24.97
C SER A 116 -3.26 11.29 26.14
N MET A 117 -4.43 11.38 26.79
CA MET A 117 -4.68 12.30 27.91
C MET A 117 -3.65 12.16 29.04
N GLY A 118 -3.26 10.93 29.36
CA GLY A 118 -2.30 10.64 30.43
C GLY A 118 -0.92 11.24 30.21
N LYS A 119 -0.53 11.49 28.95
CA LYS A 119 0.73 12.16 28.59
C LYS A 119 0.53 13.66 28.41
N PHE A 120 -0.54 14.05 27.71
CA PHE A 120 -0.80 15.44 27.31
C PHE A 120 -1.04 16.36 28.52
N ILE A 121 -1.88 15.96 29.47
CA ILE A 121 -2.27 16.85 30.58
C ILE A 121 -1.13 17.15 31.56
N PRO A 122 -0.31 16.17 31.99
CA PRO A 122 0.87 16.47 32.81
C PRO A 122 1.87 17.38 32.08
N TRP A 123 2.06 17.18 30.77
CA TRP A 123 2.89 18.08 29.97
C TRP A 123 2.31 19.49 29.93
N LEU A 124 1.01 19.62 29.69
CA LEU A 124 0.33 20.91 29.63
C LEU A 124 0.45 21.69 30.95
N LYS A 125 0.33 20.99 32.09
CA LYS A 125 0.59 21.58 33.42
C LYS A 125 2.05 22.04 33.59
N ARG A 126 3.03 21.30 33.05
CA ARG A 126 4.45 21.72 33.05
C ARG A 126 4.71 22.94 32.18
N GLU A 127 3.97 23.12 31.09
CA GLU A 127 3.98 24.36 30.30
C GLU A 127 3.36 25.56 31.03
N GLY A 128 2.83 25.37 32.25
CA GLY A 128 2.28 26.41 33.11
C GLY A 128 0.78 26.59 32.99
N TYR A 129 0.08 25.74 32.24
CA TYR A 129 -1.36 25.84 32.07
C TYR A 129 -2.12 25.22 33.25
N THR A 130 -3.12 25.95 33.74
CA THR A 130 -4.05 25.50 34.78
C THR A 130 -5.46 25.43 34.23
N TYR A 131 -6.25 24.47 34.70
CA TYR A 131 -7.66 24.34 34.34
C TYR A 131 -8.45 25.49 34.94
N VAL A 132 -9.25 26.19 34.13
CA VAL A 132 -10.00 27.37 34.53
C VAL A 132 -11.51 27.14 34.47
N ASP A 133 -11.98 26.53 33.39
CA ASP A 133 -13.41 26.40 33.12
C ASP A 133 -13.70 25.21 32.20
N GLY A 134 -14.94 24.75 32.15
CA GLY A 134 -15.37 23.62 31.33
C GLY A 134 -16.88 23.48 31.29
N PRO A 135 -17.40 22.28 30.95
CA PRO A 135 -18.84 22.05 31.00
C PRO A 135 -19.40 22.30 32.42
N PRO A 136 -20.65 22.79 32.56
CA PRO A 136 -21.20 23.20 33.84
C PRO A 136 -21.15 22.10 34.90
N GLY A 137 -20.69 22.45 36.11
CA GLY A 137 -20.63 21.53 37.25
C GLY A 137 -19.37 20.65 37.34
N ILE A 138 -18.38 20.86 36.46
CA ILE A 138 -17.14 20.09 36.45
C ILE A 138 -16.03 20.83 37.22
N ALA A 139 -15.68 20.30 38.39
CA ALA A 139 -14.68 20.89 39.29
C ALA A 139 -13.23 20.74 38.81
N SER A 140 -12.94 19.75 37.97
CA SER A 140 -11.62 19.53 37.37
C SER A 140 -11.74 18.86 36.01
N PHE A 141 -10.74 19.06 35.15
CA PHE A 141 -10.65 18.39 33.85
C PHE A 141 -10.78 16.87 33.98
N GLU A 142 -10.02 16.26 34.91
CA GLU A 142 -10.00 14.82 35.13
C GLU A 142 -11.38 14.28 35.57
N THR A 143 -12.07 15.00 36.48
CA THR A 143 -13.44 14.64 36.88
C THR A 143 -14.41 14.72 35.69
N GLY A 144 -14.25 15.72 34.83
CA GLY A 144 -15.10 15.89 33.66
C GLY A 144 -14.95 14.75 32.66
N VAL A 145 -13.71 14.44 32.29
CA VAL A 145 -13.43 13.35 31.34
C VAL A 145 -13.79 11.99 31.93
N LEU A 146 -13.52 11.76 33.22
CA LEU A 146 -13.89 10.50 33.88
C LEU A 146 -15.42 10.34 33.94
N GLY A 147 -16.17 11.42 34.16
CA GLY A 147 -17.63 11.42 34.11
C GLY A 147 -18.17 11.00 32.73
N GLU A 148 -17.59 11.54 31.66
CA GLU A 148 -17.94 11.16 30.28
C GLU A 148 -17.57 9.71 29.95
N LEU A 149 -16.39 9.26 30.41
CA LEU A 149 -15.95 7.87 30.30
C LEU A 149 -16.92 6.91 30.98
N MET A 150 -17.37 7.22 32.21
CA MET A 150 -18.31 6.40 32.96
C MET A 150 -19.71 6.36 32.33
N GLN A 151 -20.10 7.42 31.62
CA GLN A 151 -21.39 7.49 30.92
C GLN A 151 -21.34 6.83 29.53
N THR A 152 -20.14 6.60 28.99
CA THR A 152 -19.96 6.01 27.67
C THR A 152 -20.04 4.47 27.76
N PRO A 153 -20.97 3.81 27.04
CA PRO A 153 -21.07 2.35 27.03
C PRO A 153 -19.77 1.67 26.55
N ASP A 154 -19.38 0.55 27.17
CA ASP A 154 -18.17 -0.21 26.82
C ASP A 154 -18.05 -0.58 25.33
N ILE A 155 -19.19 -0.87 24.68
CA ILE A 155 -19.24 -1.19 23.24
C ILE A 155 -18.73 -0.01 22.40
N LYS A 156 -18.99 1.23 22.84
CA LYS A 156 -18.57 2.46 22.20
C LYS A 156 -17.12 2.87 22.55
N LEU A 157 -16.53 2.29 23.59
CA LEU A 157 -15.11 2.49 23.97
C LEU A 157 -14.15 1.60 23.17
N LYS A 158 -14.62 0.43 22.70
CA LYS A 158 -13.84 -0.49 21.85
C LYS A 158 -13.95 -0.20 20.36
N SER A 159 -14.91 0.63 19.96
CA SER A 159 -15.00 1.13 18.59
C SER A 159 -13.83 2.07 18.35
N THR A 160 -12.93 1.71 17.44
CA THR A 160 -11.82 2.55 16.93
C THR A 160 -12.31 3.76 16.14
N GLY A 161 -13.53 4.23 16.41
CA GLY A 161 -14.25 5.20 15.59
C GLY A 161 -14.62 4.66 14.21
N ASP A 162 -14.84 3.34 14.06
CA ASP A 162 -15.18 2.72 12.77
C ASP A 162 -16.36 3.43 12.09
N ARG A 163 -16.43 3.34 10.75
CA ARG A 163 -17.21 4.21 9.83
C ARG A 163 -18.72 4.37 10.12
N ASN A 164 -19.29 3.60 11.04
CA ASN A 164 -20.69 3.72 11.49
C ASN A 164 -20.80 4.38 12.89
N SER A 165 -19.72 4.98 13.38
CA SER A 165 -19.74 5.86 14.55
C SER A 165 -20.77 6.96 14.31
N SER A 166 -21.78 7.03 15.17
CA SER A 166 -22.75 8.13 15.15
C SER A 166 -22.03 9.47 15.37
N GLU A 167 -22.66 10.60 15.09
CA GLU A 167 -22.07 11.91 15.44
C GLU A 167 -21.69 11.97 16.94
N GLU A 168 -22.41 11.25 17.82
CA GLU A 168 -22.06 11.10 19.24
C GLU A 168 -20.69 10.44 19.48
N ASP A 169 -20.26 9.55 18.59
CA ASP A 169 -18.97 8.88 18.65
C ASP A 169 -17.82 9.76 18.12
N ARG A 170 -18.16 10.77 17.32
CA ARG A 170 -17.22 11.78 16.79
C ARG A 170 -17.23 13.08 17.60
N ALA A 171 -18.27 13.30 18.40
CA ALA A 171 -18.39 14.42 19.30
C ALA A 171 -17.25 14.39 20.30
N ALA A 172 -16.66 15.56 20.54
CA ALA A 172 -15.62 15.68 21.53
C ALA A 172 -16.23 16.02 22.89
N TRP A 173 -15.62 15.49 23.94
CA TRP A 173 -15.86 15.92 25.30
C TRP A 173 -15.20 17.28 25.52
N GLY A 174 -15.97 18.23 26.07
CA GLY A 174 -15.54 19.61 26.29
C GLY A 174 -16.27 20.64 25.40
N PRO A 175 -15.67 21.84 25.21
CA PRO A 175 -14.29 22.20 25.53
C PRO A 175 -13.99 22.30 27.02
N TYR A 176 -12.75 21.97 27.37
CA TYR A 176 -12.13 22.26 28.67
C TYR A 176 -11.11 23.39 28.50
N ILE A 177 -11.22 24.45 29.29
CA ILE A 177 -10.46 25.69 29.11
C ILE A 177 -9.29 25.71 30.11
N PHE A 178 -8.09 25.93 29.58
CA PHE A 178 -6.89 26.12 30.38
C PHE A 178 -6.28 27.50 30.12
N ALA A 179 -5.63 28.08 31.13
CA ALA A 179 -4.92 29.36 31.02
C ALA A 179 -3.51 29.27 31.61
N LYS A 180 -2.56 30.00 31.01
CA LYS A 180 -1.13 29.95 31.39
C LYS A 180 -0.78 30.87 32.56
N ASP A 181 -1.60 31.88 32.82
CA ASP A 181 -1.34 32.91 33.83
C ASP A 181 -2.63 33.35 34.54
N ALA A 182 -2.48 34.06 35.67
CA ALA A 182 -3.59 34.59 36.45
C ALA A 182 -4.41 35.67 35.72
N THR A 183 -3.80 36.35 34.73
CA THR A 183 -4.52 37.33 33.89
C THR A 183 -5.42 36.64 32.86
N GLN A 184 -5.20 35.34 32.64
CA GLN A 184 -5.83 34.50 31.65
C GLN A 184 -5.72 35.07 30.22
N ALA A 185 -4.60 35.75 29.93
CA ALA A 185 -4.35 36.36 28.63
C ALA A 185 -4.15 35.29 27.54
N ILE A 186 -3.41 34.22 27.87
CA ILE A 186 -3.20 33.08 26.97
C ILE A 186 -4.07 31.92 27.44
N ARG A 187 -5.04 31.55 26.60
CA ARG A 187 -5.97 30.45 26.84
C ARG A 187 -5.89 29.39 25.74
N ILE A 188 -6.16 28.15 26.11
CA ILE A 188 -6.34 27.05 25.19
C ILE A 188 -7.63 26.30 25.53
N LYS A 189 -8.26 25.71 24.52
CA LYS A 189 -9.41 24.81 24.70
C LYS A 189 -9.01 23.41 24.32
N VAL A 190 -9.19 22.45 25.22
CA VAL A 190 -8.92 21.04 24.98
C VAL A 190 -10.23 20.33 24.72
N TYR A 191 -10.27 19.59 23.63
CA TYR A 191 -11.36 18.74 23.17
C TYR A 191 -10.86 17.30 23.20
N VAL A 192 -11.55 16.42 23.92
CA VAL A 192 -11.14 15.00 24.05
C VAL A 192 -12.05 14.15 23.17
N VAL A 193 -11.47 13.36 22.27
CA VAL A 193 -12.22 12.51 21.35
C VAL A 193 -11.89 11.03 21.52
N ARG A 194 -12.83 10.19 21.11
CA ARG A 194 -12.67 8.73 21.06
C ARG A 194 -12.18 8.22 19.70
N CYS A 195 -12.31 9.05 18.66
CA CYS A 195 -11.87 8.74 17.30
C CYS A 195 -10.55 9.48 16.96
N GLU A 196 -10.04 9.26 15.75
CA GLU A 196 -8.91 10.05 15.22
C GLU A 196 -9.29 11.55 15.20
N PRO A 197 -8.49 12.46 15.79
CA PRO A 197 -8.87 13.88 15.96
C PRO A 197 -9.29 14.61 14.67
N TYR A 198 -8.72 14.27 13.51
CA TYR A 198 -9.14 14.89 12.25
C TYR A 198 -10.60 14.54 11.88
N ARG A 199 -11.13 13.39 12.32
CA ARG A 199 -12.53 13.01 12.07
C ARG A 199 -13.49 13.93 12.83
N HIS A 200 -13.09 14.39 14.01
CA HIS A 200 -13.82 15.43 14.71
C HIS A 200 -13.84 16.73 13.90
N ILE A 201 -12.70 17.11 13.29
CA ILE A 201 -12.63 18.30 12.42
C ILE A 201 -13.57 18.17 11.21
N LEU A 202 -13.63 17.00 10.58
CA LEU A 202 -14.58 16.72 9.48
C LEU A 202 -16.06 16.74 9.93
N SER A 203 -16.33 16.57 11.22
CA SER A 203 -17.68 16.63 11.80
C SER A 203 -18.10 18.02 12.27
N LEU A 204 -17.21 19.01 12.23
CA LEU A 204 -17.55 20.39 12.60
C LEU A 204 -18.68 20.93 11.72
N ARG A 205 -19.53 21.79 12.28
CA ARG A 205 -20.75 22.21 11.57
C ARG A 205 -20.53 23.14 10.40
N ALA A 206 -19.35 23.70 10.25
CA ALA A 206 -19.08 24.80 9.34
C ALA A 206 -17.75 24.58 8.62
N THR A 207 -17.75 24.63 7.29
CA THR A 207 -16.50 24.48 6.49
C THR A 207 -15.45 25.51 6.85
N GLY A 208 -15.86 26.71 7.28
CA GLY A 208 -14.96 27.73 7.77
C GLY A 208 -14.20 27.34 9.04
N MET A 209 -14.63 26.33 9.79
CA MET A 209 -13.93 25.81 10.97
C MET A 209 -13.06 24.58 10.67
N MET A 210 -13.12 24.07 9.44
CA MET A 210 -12.39 22.88 9.00
C MET A 210 -10.97 23.22 8.54
N ASN A 211 -10.27 23.97 9.40
CA ASN A 211 -8.87 24.32 9.26
C ASN A 211 -8.13 23.81 10.49
N TYR A 212 -7.00 23.14 10.28
CA TYR A 212 -6.30 22.49 11.37
C TYR A 212 -4.80 22.43 11.16
N VAL A 213 -4.06 22.08 12.21
CA VAL A 213 -2.61 21.82 12.16
C VAL A 213 -2.36 20.40 12.66
N LYS A 214 -1.66 19.59 11.86
CA LYS A 214 -1.24 18.21 12.17
C LYS A 214 0.11 17.92 11.50
N ASN A 215 0.97 17.11 12.12
CA ASN A 215 2.25 16.66 11.54
C ASN A 215 3.15 17.79 11.02
N GLY A 216 3.13 18.96 11.66
CA GLY A 216 3.90 20.13 11.18
C GLY A 216 3.35 20.77 9.90
N TYR A 217 2.09 20.53 9.53
CA TYR A 217 1.40 21.21 8.44
C TYR A 217 0.13 21.88 8.94
N ALA A 218 -0.15 23.09 8.47
CA ALA A 218 -1.47 23.70 8.56
C ALA A 218 -2.25 23.36 7.29
N VAL A 219 -3.47 22.85 7.46
CA VAL A 219 -4.38 22.42 6.40
C VAL A 219 -5.66 23.24 6.45
N SER A 220 -6.08 23.77 5.31
CA SER A 220 -7.45 24.23 5.10
C SER A 220 -8.14 23.31 4.11
N LEU A 221 -9.25 22.71 4.53
CA LEU A 221 -10.02 21.80 3.68
C LEU A 221 -10.87 22.55 2.66
N PHE A 222 -11.36 23.75 2.97
CA PHE A 222 -12.24 24.53 2.08
C PHE A 222 -11.73 25.97 1.87
N PRO A 223 -10.49 26.16 1.40
CA PRO A 223 -9.87 27.47 1.38
C PRO A 223 -10.50 28.44 0.38
N ARG A 224 -10.96 27.95 -0.78
CA ARG A 224 -11.57 28.82 -1.81
C ARG A 224 -12.90 29.35 -1.31
N SER A 225 -13.77 28.47 -0.83
CA SER A 225 -15.03 28.89 -0.21
C SER A 225 -14.80 29.79 1.00
N THR A 226 -13.90 29.40 1.92
CA THR A 226 -13.71 30.09 3.20
C THR A 226 -12.98 31.44 3.07
N PHE A 227 -11.81 31.46 2.44
CA PHE A 227 -10.91 32.63 2.47
C PHE A 227 -10.96 33.48 1.20
N ILE A 228 -11.29 32.89 0.05
CA ILE A 228 -11.45 33.65 -1.21
C ILE A 228 -12.87 34.18 -1.33
N HIS A 229 -13.87 33.30 -1.23
CA HIS A 229 -15.27 33.66 -1.41
C HIS A 229 -15.94 34.17 -0.14
N ARG A 230 -15.25 34.12 1.01
CA ARG A 230 -15.78 34.55 2.30
C ARG A 230 -17.13 33.88 2.57
N ARG A 231 -17.16 32.55 2.43
CA ARG A 231 -18.33 31.70 2.66
C ARG A 231 -18.00 30.50 3.53
N SER A 232 -18.88 30.19 4.46
CA SER A 232 -18.84 28.96 5.23
C SER A 232 -20.15 28.21 5.06
N PHE A 233 -20.10 26.95 4.63
CA PHE A 233 -21.27 26.12 4.43
C PHE A 233 -21.55 25.31 5.69
N ILE A 234 -22.82 25.22 6.08
CA ILE A 234 -23.24 24.39 7.20
C ILE A 234 -23.29 22.91 6.79
N SER A 235 -22.68 22.04 7.57
CA SER A 235 -22.70 20.57 7.44
C SER A 235 -23.15 19.93 8.74
N ARG A 236 -24.43 19.53 8.87
CA ARG A 236 -24.94 18.77 10.02
C ARG A 236 -25.15 17.31 9.63
N GLN A 237 -24.69 16.39 10.47
CA GLN A 237 -24.82 14.95 10.21
C GLN A 237 -26.05 14.34 10.91
N ASP A 238 -26.41 14.72 12.14
CA ASP A 238 -27.49 14.06 12.93
C ASP A 238 -28.48 15.02 13.66
N ASP A 239 -29.72 14.55 13.89
CA ASP A 239 -30.86 15.26 14.54
C ASP A 239 -30.67 15.59 16.04
N ILE A 240 -29.50 15.30 16.61
CA ILE A 240 -29.34 15.26 18.06
C ILE A 240 -29.34 16.68 18.66
N ARG A 241 -30.05 16.80 19.79
CA ARG A 241 -30.21 18.02 20.59
C ARG A 241 -28.87 18.70 20.83
N LEU A 242 -28.84 20.01 20.56
CA LEU A 242 -27.80 21.00 20.88
C LEU A 242 -26.81 20.53 21.97
N SER A 243 -25.78 19.79 21.57
CA SER A 243 -24.63 19.50 22.44
C SER A 243 -23.94 20.82 22.80
N PHE A 244 -23.18 20.85 23.90
CA PHE A 244 -22.46 22.04 24.35
C PHE A 244 -21.54 22.65 23.26
N GLN A 245 -21.03 21.82 22.34
CA GLN A 245 -20.27 22.23 21.15
C GLN A 245 -21.05 23.19 20.24
N ALA A 246 -22.37 23.03 20.13
CA ALA A 246 -23.25 23.88 19.34
C ALA A 246 -23.17 25.36 19.75
N ARG A 247 -22.96 25.66 21.04
CA ARG A 247 -22.92 27.04 21.53
C ARG A 247 -21.63 27.76 21.12
N ASN A 248 -20.49 27.07 21.11
CA ASN A 248 -19.19 27.67 20.82
C ASN A 248 -18.99 27.92 19.32
N GLU A 249 -19.36 26.95 18.48
CA GLU A 249 -19.30 27.13 17.02
C GLU A 249 -20.27 28.20 16.55
N HIS A 250 -21.50 28.19 17.08
CA HIS A 250 -22.49 29.21 16.78
C HIS A 250 -22.00 30.60 17.23
N PHE A 251 -21.41 30.73 18.41
CA PHE A 251 -20.85 31.99 18.88
C PHE A 251 -19.76 32.52 17.95
N TRP A 252 -18.85 31.66 17.48
CA TRP A 252 -17.82 32.07 16.53
C TRP A 252 -18.41 32.49 15.17
N LEU A 253 -19.37 31.72 14.65
CA LEU A 253 -20.08 32.06 13.42
C LEU A 253 -20.79 33.42 13.53
N GLU A 254 -21.50 33.67 14.64
CA GLU A 254 -22.17 34.94 14.93
C GLU A 254 -21.19 36.11 14.99
N LEU A 255 -20.09 35.97 15.73
CA LEU A 255 -19.06 37.00 15.84
C LEU A 255 -18.41 37.34 14.49
N ASN A 256 -18.38 36.40 13.54
CA ASN A 256 -17.75 36.59 12.23
C ASN A 256 -18.75 36.78 11.08
N LYS A 257 -20.05 36.99 11.36
CA LYS A 257 -21.06 37.28 10.33
C LYS A 257 -20.74 38.50 9.45
N GLY A 258 -19.93 39.44 9.96
CA GLY A 258 -19.45 40.60 9.20
C GLY A 258 -18.22 40.33 8.33
N ILE A 259 -17.59 39.17 8.46
CA ILE A 259 -16.32 38.82 7.80
C ILE A 259 -16.52 37.78 6.71
N PHE A 260 -17.45 36.83 6.90
CA PHE A 260 -17.85 35.89 5.87
C PHE A 260 -19.33 35.50 6.00
N HIS A 261 -19.94 35.11 4.89
CA HIS A 261 -21.32 34.68 4.80
C HIS A 261 -21.46 33.23 5.26
N VAL A 262 -22.33 32.97 6.23
CA VAL A 262 -22.68 31.62 6.65
C VAL A 262 -23.89 31.16 5.85
N GLU A 263 -23.66 30.20 4.95
CA GLU A 263 -24.67 29.71 4.02
C GLU A 263 -25.43 28.55 4.66
N THR A 264 -26.76 28.70 4.75
CA THR A 264 -27.71 27.66 5.18
C THR A 264 -28.73 27.44 4.07
N ILE A 265 -29.31 26.24 3.97
CA ILE A 265 -30.34 25.92 2.95
C ILE A 265 -31.54 26.89 3.02
N GLY A 266 -31.79 27.50 4.18
CA GLY A 266 -33.06 28.15 4.52
C GLY A 266 -33.54 29.32 3.67
N LEU A 267 -32.79 29.86 2.70
CA LEU A 267 -33.25 31.01 1.90
C LEU A 267 -32.93 30.99 0.41
N THR A 268 -32.00 30.16 -0.08
CA THR A 268 -31.71 30.10 -1.52
C THR A 268 -31.43 28.66 -1.97
N HIS A 269 -32.39 28.05 -2.69
CA HIS A 269 -32.19 26.76 -3.39
C HIS A 269 -31.28 26.89 -4.62
N LYS A 270 -30.37 27.88 -4.64
CA LYS A 270 -29.48 28.10 -5.78
C LYS A 270 -28.19 27.32 -5.57
N PRO A 271 -27.81 26.41 -6.49
CA PRO A 271 -26.51 25.77 -6.41
C PRO A 271 -25.41 26.84 -6.52
N TYR A 272 -24.42 26.75 -5.65
CA TYR A 272 -23.23 27.59 -5.74
C TYR A 272 -22.20 26.85 -6.59
N GLY A 273 -21.88 27.40 -7.77
CA GLY A 273 -20.93 26.76 -8.71
C GLY A 273 -19.48 26.62 -8.21
N ASN A 274 -19.18 27.14 -7.02
CA ASN A 274 -17.82 27.18 -6.46
C ASN A 274 -17.65 26.30 -5.21
N VAL A 275 -18.61 25.44 -4.89
CA VAL A 275 -18.54 24.53 -3.74
C VAL A 275 -17.63 23.36 -4.10
N GLU A 276 -16.69 23.04 -3.22
CA GLU A 276 -15.75 21.92 -3.39
C GLU A 276 -16.42 20.55 -3.10
N ILE A 277 -17.32 20.12 -4.01
CA ILE A 277 -18.10 18.86 -3.94
C ILE A 277 -17.29 17.68 -4.51
N GLY A 278 -17.56 16.48 -4.01
CA GLY A 278 -17.07 15.21 -4.54
C GLY A 278 -16.16 14.47 -3.57
N ARG A 279 -15.45 13.46 -4.09
CA ARG A 279 -14.42 12.76 -3.33
C ARG A 279 -13.18 13.64 -3.19
N ARG A 280 -12.72 13.77 -1.96
CA ARG A 280 -11.66 14.67 -1.56
C ARG A 280 -10.68 13.96 -0.65
N TYR A 281 -9.47 14.49 -0.57
CA TYR A 281 -8.45 14.03 0.35
C TYR A 281 -7.58 15.21 0.76
N VAL A 282 -6.95 15.12 1.92
CA VAL A 282 -6.06 16.17 2.41
C VAL A 282 -4.88 16.30 1.44
N GLY A 283 -4.75 17.47 0.82
CA GLY A 283 -3.71 17.75 -0.18
C GLY A 283 -4.17 17.63 -1.63
N ASP A 284 -5.46 17.40 -1.87
CA ASP A 284 -6.03 17.55 -3.21
C ASP A 284 -5.94 19.00 -3.73
N ALA A 285 -6.28 19.20 -5.01
CA ALA A 285 -6.19 20.51 -5.68
C ALA A 285 -7.08 21.60 -5.07
N ASP A 286 -8.03 21.22 -4.21
CA ASP A 286 -8.97 22.10 -3.54
C ASP A 286 -8.65 22.28 -2.05
N SER A 287 -7.53 21.74 -1.56
CA SER A 287 -7.00 21.96 -0.20
C SER A 287 -5.84 22.96 -0.21
N TRP A 288 -5.62 23.67 0.90
CA TRP A 288 -4.36 24.39 1.13
C TRP A 288 -3.55 23.67 2.20
N ILE A 289 -2.26 23.48 1.93
CA ILE A 289 -1.28 22.94 2.87
C ILE A 289 -0.15 23.94 3.01
N ILE A 290 0.15 24.32 4.25
CA ILE A 290 1.27 25.19 4.61
C ILE A 290 2.19 24.41 5.55
N SER A 291 3.43 24.17 5.14
CA SER A 291 4.41 23.44 5.97
C SER A 291 5.03 24.34 7.04
N ALA A 292 5.29 23.77 8.22
CA ALA A 292 6.13 24.37 9.25
C ALA A 292 7.61 24.41 8.85
N TYR A 293 8.05 23.44 8.03
CA TYR A 293 9.44 23.25 7.68
C TYR A 293 9.78 24.07 6.45
N VAL A 294 10.50 25.17 6.67
CA VAL A 294 11.12 25.96 5.61
C VAL A 294 12.47 25.34 5.27
N SER A 295 12.50 24.14 4.69
CA SER A 295 13.74 23.64 4.10
C SER A 295 13.72 23.93 2.59
N ASP A 296 14.72 24.69 2.12
CA ASP A 296 14.89 25.01 0.70
C ASP A 296 15.28 23.76 -0.14
N GLU A 297 15.46 22.59 0.49
CA GLU A 297 15.90 21.33 -0.15
C GLU A 297 14.84 20.21 -0.17
N ALA A 298 13.68 20.35 0.50
CA ALA A 298 12.67 19.31 0.50
C ALA A 298 11.64 19.50 -0.63
N GLU A 299 12.00 19.10 -1.85
CA GLU A 299 11.02 18.66 -2.88
C GLU A 299 10.41 17.29 -2.50
N TYR A 300 10.05 17.08 -1.24
CA TYR A 300 9.21 15.94 -0.90
C TYR A 300 7.76 16.44 -0.99
N PRO A 301 7.03 16.17 -2.09
CA PRO A 301 5.59 16.32 -2.06
C PRO A 301 5.09 15.51 -0.86
N CYS A 302 4.10 16.03 -0.14
CA CYS A 302 3.38 15.28 0.88
C CYS A 302 2.86 13.98 0.20
N GLN A 303 3.63 12.90 0.25
CA GLN A 303 3.38 11.66 -0.49
C GLN A 303 2.41 10.74 0.22
N GLU A 304 2.06 11.06 1.47
CA GLU A 304 0.95 10.39 2.12
C GLU A 304 -0.35 11.04 1.65
N GLU A 305 -1.10 10.32 0.82
CA GLU A 305 -2.51 10.58 0.61
C GLU A 305 -3.18 10.67 1.99
N GLY A 306 -3.44 11.89 2.45
CA GLY A 306 -4.09 12.09 3.73
C GLY A 306 -5.52 11.54 3.70
N PRO A 307 -6.23 11.57 4.84
CA PRO A 307 -7.53 10.91 4.94
C PRO A 307 -8.49 11.39 3.85
N SER A 308 -9.07 10.42 3.13
CA SER A 308 -10.08 10.67 2.10
C SER A 308 -11.45 10.88 2.73
N PHE A 309 -12.19 11.86 2.26
CA PHE A 309 -13.57 12.15 2.64
C PHE A 309 -14.40 12.47 1.38
N GLU A 310 -15.71 12.58 1.53
CA GLU A 310 -16.64 12.91 0.47
C GLU A 310 -17.48 14.11 0.92
N VAL A 311 -17.64 15.06 0.00
CA VAL A 311 -18.44 16.25 0.18
C VAL A 311 -19.64 16.11 -0.76
N LEU A 312 -20.82 15.95 -0.18
CA LEU A 312 -22.08 15.91 -0.90
C LEU A 312 -22.81 17.23 -0.67
N ASP A 313 -23.51 17.73 -1.67
CA ASP A 313 -24.34 18.92 -1.51
C ASP A 313 -25.75 18.57 -1.01
N TRP A 314 -26.56 19.60 -0.80
CA TRP A 314 -27.95 19.51 -0.38
C TRP A 314 -28.86 18.75 -1.35
N THR A 315 -28.43 18.48 -2.58
CA THR A 315 -29.21 17.69 -3.55
C THR A 315 -29.06 16.19 -3.33
N SER A 316 -28.03 15.77 -2.61
CA SER A 316 -27.88 14.37 -2.22
C SER A 316 -28.99 13.95 -1.26
N ALA A 317 -29.59 12.78 -1.52
CA ALA A 317 -30.58 12.16 -0.64
C ALA A 317 -30.04 11.86 0.77
N THR A 318 -28.72 11.84 0.93
CA THR A 318 -28.05 11.55 2.20
C THR A 318 -27.64 12.82 2.97
N THR A 319 -27.83 14.01 2.38
CA THR A 319 -27.62 15.31 3.04
C THR A 319 -28.90 15.76 3.73
N ARG A 320 -28.78 16.30 4.96
CA ARG A 320 -29.95 16.75 5.73
C ARG A 320 -30.55 18.03 5.16
N VAL A 321 -31.88 18.16 5.31
CA VAL A 321 -32.69 19.28 4.80
C VAL A 321 -32.28 20.66 5.36
N ASP A 322 -31.57 20.70 6.48
CA ASP A 322 -31.07 21.92 7.12
C ASP A 322 -29.56 22.15 6.91
N SER A 323 -28.90 21.31 6.12
CA SER A 323 -27.45 21.28 5.92
C SER A 323 -27.08 21.49 4.46
N PHE A 324 -26.28 22.51 4.15
CA PHE A 324 -25.89 22.77 2.77
C PHE A 324 -24.97 21.67 2.21
N LEU A 325 -24.11 21.12 3.07
CA LEU A 325 -23.22 20.01 2.73
C LEU A 325 -23.43 18.84 3.69
N ARG A 326 -23.08 17.65 3.21
CA ARG A 326 -22.68 16.53 4.04
C ARG A 326 -21.21 16.25 3.77
N ILE A 327 -20.39 16.41 4.80
CA ILE A 327 -18.97 16.08 4.75
C ILE A 327 -18.78 14.84 5.58
N GLY A 328 -18.27 13.76 5.01
CA GLY A 328 -18.12 12.51 5.74
C GLY A 328 -17.24 11.52 5.00
N GLU A 329 -17.19 10.30 5.47
CA GLU A 329 -16.46 9.26 4.74
C GLU A 329 -17.20 8.89 3.45
N PRO A 330 -16.47 8.52 2.38
CA PRO A 330 -17.09 8.18 1.11
C PRO A 330 -18.10 7.04 1.29
N GLU A 331 -19.27 7.15 0.65
CA GLU A 331 -20.33 6.17 0.76
C GLU A 331 -19.80 4.75 0.49
N ILE A 332 -20.14 3.83 1.39
CA ILE A 332 -19.83 2.41 1.23
C ILE A 332 -20.61 1.92 0.01
N TRP A 333 -19.91 1.50 -1.05
CA TRP A 333 -20.57 0.95 -2.22
C TRP A 333 -21.46 -0.21 -1.80
N SER A 334 -22.70 -0.29 -2.30
CA SER A 334 -23.64 -1.37 -1.96
C SER A 334 -23.01 -2.76 -2.14
N PHE A 335 -22.12 -2.90 -3.12
CA PHE A 335 -21.32 -4.09 -3.35
C PHE A 335 -20.39 -4.46 -2.18
N GLU A 336 -19.64 -3.50 -1.62
CA GLU A 336 -18.80 -3.76 -0.44
C GLU A 336 -19.64 -4.22 0.75
N LEU A 337 -20.82 -3.62 0.91
CA LEU A 337 -21.74 -3.92 1.99
C LEU A 337 -22.27 -5.36 1.89
N VAL A 338 -22.49 -5.87 0.67
CA VAL A 338 -22.82 -7.28 0.42
C VAL A 338 -21.67 -8.20 0.83
N LEU A 339 -20.43 -7.88 0.46
CA LEU A 339 -19.26 -8.70 0.83
C LEU A 339 -18.99 -8.69 2.34
N LEU A 340 -19.19 -7.55 3.01
CA LEU A 340 -18.97 -7.41 4.45
C LEU A 340 -20.05 -8.08 5.29
N LYS A 341 -21.30 -8.08 4.83
CA LYS A 341 -22.41 -8.80 5.47
C LYS A 341 -22.45 -10.28 5.08
N GLY A 342 -21.78 -10.64 3.99
CA GLY A 342 -21.62 -12.00 3.53
C GLY A 342 -20.90 -12.87 4.55
N ASP A 343 -21.26 -14.15 4.59
CA ASP A 343 -20.47 -15.12 5.32
C ASP A 343 -19.15 -15.44 4.57
N VAL A 344 -18.27 -16.19 5.24
CA VAL A 344 -17.00 -16.63 4.64
C VAL A 344 -17.22 -17.42 3.34
N SER A 345 -18.32 -18.17 3.25
CA SER A 345 -18.64 -18.98 2.07
C SER A 345 -18.92 -18.10 0.84
N LEU A 346 -19.69 -17.02 1.01
CA LEU A 346 -19.96 -16.06 -0.05
C LEU A 346 -18.67 -15.41 -0.54
N ILE A 347 -17.80 -14.95 0.36
CA ILE A 347 -16.52 -14.33 0.01
C ILE A 347 -15.66 -15.30 -0.81
N LEU A 348 -15.49 -16.54 -0.32
CA LEU A 348 -14.69 -17.54 -1.03
C LEU A 348 -15.28 -17.84 -2.41
N THR A 349 -16.59 -18.08 -2.49
CA THR A 349 -17.27 -18.40 -3.75
C THR A 349 -17.20 -17.25 -4.75
N PHE A 350 -17.41 -16.01 -4.29
CA PHE A 350 -17.33 -14.82 -5.13
C PHE A 350 -15.95 -14.70 -5.78
N PHE A 351 -14.89 -14.69 -4.98
CA PHE A 351 -13.53 -14.52 -5.50
C PHE A 351 -13.00 -15.75 -6.25
N ASP A 352 -13.50 -16.96 -5.97
CA ASP A 352 -13.19 -18.16 -6.76
C ASP A 352 -13.67 -18.06 -8.21
N ASN A 353 -14.73 -17.29 -8.46
CA ASN A 353 -15.23 -17.03 -9.81
C ASN A 353 -14.60 -15.81 -10.48
N CYS A 354 -13.77 -15.05 -9.77
CA CYS A 354 -13.02 -13.92 -10.33
C CYS A 354 -11.65 -14.37 -10.82
N GLU A 355 -11.16 -13.80 -11.92
CA GLU A 355 -9.78 -13.96 -12.34
C GLU A 355 -8.82 -13.31 -11.34
N PRO A 356 -7.58 -13.81 -11.15
CA PRO A 356 -6.65 -13.22 -10.20
C PRO A 356 -6.44 -11.71 -10.40
N ARG A 357 -6.42 -11.24 -11.65
CA ARG A 357 -6.32 -9.81 -11.98
C ARG A 357 -7.48 -9.00 -11.40
N GLU A 358 -8.70 -9.52 -11.49
CA GLU A 358 -9.90 -8.86 -10.96
C GLU A 358 -9.87 -8.83 -9.43
N VAL A 359 -9.43 -9.91 -8.79
CA VAL A 359 -9.25 -9.99 -7.33
C VAL A 359 -8.31 -8.88 -6.85
N PHE A 360 -7.15 -8.71 -7.50
CA PHE A 360 -6.20 -7.66 -7.11
C PHE A 360 -6.64 -6.25 -7.51
N ALA A 361 -7.36 -6.09 -8.62
CA ALA A 361 -7.98 -4.82 -8.98
C ALA A 361 -8.98 -4.36 -7.92
N LEU A 362 -9.83 -5.27 -7.42
CA LEU A 362 -10.75 -5.01 -6.31
C LEU A 362 -9.99 -4.63 -5.03
N SER A 363 -8.86 -5.28 -4.75
CA SER A 363 -8.02 -4.94 -3.59
C SER A 363 -7.45 -3.51 -3.63
N SER A 364 -7.28 -2.95 -4.83
CA SER A 364 -6.74 -1.60 -5.04
C SER A 364 -7.82 -0.52 -4.96
N ALA A 365 -9.10 -0.90 -5.01
CA ALA A 365 -10.21 0.06 -5.01
C ALA A 365 -10.38 0.77 -3.65
N ASN A 366 -10.16 0.06 -2.53
CA ASN A 366 -10.11 0.65 -1.19
C ASN A 366 -9.56 -0.32 -0.13
N LYS A 367 -9.23 0.21 1.05
CA LYS A 367 -8.65 -0.52 2.20
C LYS A 367 -9.51 -1.69 2.71
N ARG A 368 -10.83 -1.69 2.52
CA ARG A 368 -11.71 -2.79 2.98
C ARG A 368 -11.71 -3.94 2.01
N LEU A 369 -11.93 -3.66 0.73
CA LEU A 369 -11.78 -4.69 -0.31
C LEU A 369 -10.36 -5.26 -0.27
N HIS A 370 -9.35 -4.44 0.00
CA HIS A 370 -7.99 -4.91 0.27
C HIS A 370 -7.95 -5.95 1.40
N SER A 371 -8.56 -5.65 2.55
CA SER A 371 -8.61 -6.57 3.70
C SER A 371 -9.37 -7.86 3.40
N ILE A 372 -10.50 -7.79 2.69
CA ILE A 372 -11.30 -8.96 2.28
C ILE A 372 -10.51 -9.82 1.30
N VAL A 373 -9.88 -9.21 0.28
CA VAL A 373 -9.02 -9.90 -0.68
C VAL A 373 -7.83 -10.54 0.02
N ARG A 374 -7.21 -9.86 0.99
CA ARG A 374 -6.12 -10.43 1.79
C ARG A 374 -6.57 -11.64 2.60
N PHE A 375 -7.77 -11.59 3.19
CA PHE A 375 -8.37 -12.75 3.87
C PHE A 375 -8.59 -13.92 2.89
N TYR A 376 -9.20 -13.65 1.73
CA TYR A 376 -9.39 -14.64 0.67
C TYR A 376 -8.05 -15.27 0.23
N ALA A 377 -7.07 -14.43 -0.07
CA ALA A 377 -5.75 -14.84 -0.52
C ALA A 377 -5.03 -15.72 0.52
N ARG A 378 -5.07 -15.35 1.80
CA ARG A 378 -4.52 -16.17 2.90
C ARG A 378 -5.19 -17.53 3.00
N ARG A 379 -6.49 -17.62 2.72
CA ARG A 379 -7.23 -18.88 2.78
C ARG A 379 -6.94 -19.78 1.59
N LYS A 380 -6.86 -19.21 0.39
CA LYS A 380 -6.68 -19.96 -0.86
C LYS A 380 -5.24 -20.30 -1.18
N TRP A 381 -4.32 -19.39 -0.90
CA TRP A 381 -2.89 -19.58 -1.13
C TRP A 381 -2.10 -19.77 0.17
N SER A 382 -2.63 -20.59 1.08
CA SER A 382 -1.91 -20.96 2.30
C SER A 382 -0.89 -22.06 2.00
N ILE A 383 0.40 -21.73 2.00
CA ILE A 383 1.51 -22.69 1.84
C ILE A 383 1.46 -23.74 2.96
N LYS A 384 1.20 -23.31 4.21
CA LYS A 384 1.07 -24.22 5.37
C LYS A 384 -0.04 -25.24 5.17
N ALA A 385 -1.23 -24.80 4.74
CA ALA A 385 -2.35 -25.70 4.50
C ALA A 385 -2.09 -26.61 3.28
N PHE A 386 -1.43 -26.08 2.24
CA PHE A 386 -1.02 -26.85 1.07
C PHE A 386 -0.10 -28.01 1.45
N ILE A 387 0.98 -27.74 2.19
CA ILE A 387 1.94 -28.76 2.63
C ILE A 387 1.31 -29.69 3.68
N GLY A 388 0.50 -29.15 4.59
CA GLY A 388 -0.24 -29.92 5.60
C GLY A 388 -1.22 -30.95 5.03
N GLY A 389 -1.61 -30.82 3.76
CA GLY A 389 -2.35 -31.86 3.05
C GLY A 389 -1.55 -33.14 2.78
N PHE A 390 -0.22 -33.05 2.76
CA PHE A 390 0.69 -34.15 2.46
C PHE A 390 1.45 -34.64 3.69
N VAL A 391 1.87 -33.76 4.60
CA VAL A 391 2.62 -34.10 5.81
C VAL A 391 1.89 -33.65 7.06
N ARG A 392 2.08 -34.35 8.18
CA ARG A 392 1.53 -34.04 9.51
C ARG A 392 2.23 -32.82 10.10
N HIS A 393 3.54 -32.69 9.88
CA HIS A 393 4.36 -31.60 10.39
C HIS A 393 4.86 -30.72 9.24
N PRO A 394 4.04 -29.78 8.73
CA PRO A 394 4.41 -28.93 7.61
C PRO A 394 5.62 -28.03 7.91
N LEU A 395 5.85 -27.66 9.18
CA LEU A 395 6.98 -26.83 9.57
C LEU A 395 8.31 -27.57 9.40
N SER A 396 8.41 -28.82 9.85
CA SER A 396 9.62 -29.64 9.70
C SER A 396 10.00 -29.85 8.24
N MET A 397 9.00 -30.02 7.36
CA MET A 397 9.24 -30.05 5.91
C MET A 397 9.76 -28.70 5.39
N LEU A 398 9.17 -27.57 5.80
CA LEU A 398 9.63 -26.24 5.38
C LEU A 398 11.05 -25.94 5.87
N GLU A 399 11.39 -26.29 7.11
CA GLU A 399 12.73 -26.18 7.69
C GLU A 399 13.75 -26.99 6.88
N LEU A 400 13.44 -28.24 6.55
CA LEU A 400 14.30 -29.07 5.71
C LEU A 400 14.51 -28.47 4.30
N LEU A 401 13.45 -27.93 3.69
CA LEU A 401 13.56 -27.26 2.39
C LEU A 401 14.41 -25.98 2.47
N ASN A 402 14.40 -25.28 3.61
CA ASN A 402 15.26 -24.13 3.85
C ASN A 402 16.74 -24.53 3.92
N ASP A 403 17.05 -25.61 4.64
CA ASP A 403 18.42 -25.99 4.96
C ASP A 403 19.26 -26.46 3.75
N GLY A 404 18.61 -26.86 2.66
CA GLY A 404 19.33 -27.23 1.44
C GLY A 404 18.65 -26.88 0.14
N ASP A 405 17.90 -25.77 0.13
CA ASP A 405 17.31 -25.16 -1.07
C ASP A 405 16.36 -26.10 -1.82
N GLY A 406 15.60 -26.91 -1.06
CA GLY A 406 14.60 -27.81 -1.61
C GLY A 406 13.41 -27.06 -2.19
N ILE A 407 12.82 -27.61 -3.26
CA ILE A 407 11.71 -26.98 -3.97
C ILE A 407 10.58 -27.96 -4.19
N ILE A 408 9.36 -27.55 -3.87
CA ILE A 408 8.14 -28.24 -4.27
C ILE A 408 7.68 -27.68 -5.62
N PHE A 409 7.28 -28.52 -6.57
CA PHE A 409 6.89 -28.08 -7.91
C PHE A 409 5.80 -28.97 -8.54
N GLY A 410 5.52 -28.75 -9.82
CA GLY A 410 4.73 -29.65 -10.64
C GLY A 410 3.21 -29.43 -10.57
N PRO A 411 2.41 -30.49 -10.84
CA PRO A 411 0.95 -30.42 -10.94
C PRO A 411 0.25 -29.78 -9.76
N ALA A 412 0.60 -30.17 -8.52
CA ALA A 412 -0.04 -29.66 -7.32
C ALA A 412 0.21 -28.16 -7.13
N VAL A 413 1.43 -27.68 -7.41
CA VAL A 413 1.79 -26.27 -7.31
C VAL A 413 1.12 -25.43 -8.40
N THR A 414 1.02 -25.95 -9.62
CA THR A 414 0.28 -25.28 -10.70
C THR A 414 -1.18 -25.08 -10.33
N LYS A 415 -1.83 -26.12 -9.78
CA LYS A 415 -3.20 -26.05 -9.27
C LYS A 415 -3.35 -25.13 -8.05
N PHE A 416 -2.33 -25.02 -7.21
CA PHE A 416 -2.30 -24.08 -6.08
C PHE A 416 -2.38 -22.63 -6.58
N PHE A 417 -1.56 -22.25 -7.56
CA PHE A 417 -1.60 -20.90 -8.14
C PHE A 417 -2.93 -20.62 -8.85
N ASP A 418 -3.45 -21.59 -9.61
CA ASP A 418 -4.71 -21.46 -10.32
C ASP A 418 -5.96 -21.58 -9.41
N ARG A 419 -5.78 -21.88 -8.12
CA ARG A 419 -6.85 -22.10 -7.12
C ARG A 419 -7.80 -23.25 -7.46
N THR A 420 -7.35 -24.20 -8.28
CA THR A 420 -8.12 -25.40 -8.70
C THR A 420 -7.83 -26.62 -7.84
N LEU A 421 -7.01 -26.44 -6.80
CA LEU A 421 -6.61 -27.50 -5.88
C LEU A 421 -7.74 -27.85 -4.90
N THR A 422 -8.43 -28.97 -5.14
CA THR A 422 -9.48 -29.45 -4.23
C THR A 422 -8.95 -30.45 -3.20
N ARG A 423 -8.27 -31.52 -3.65
CA ARG A 423 -7.53 -32.48 -2.82
C ARG A 423 -6.42 -33.13 -3.64
N PRO A 424 -5.15 -32.71 -3.49
CA PRO A 424 -4.07 -33.38 -4.20
C PRO A 424 -3.75 -34.73 -3.57
N SER A 425 -3.63 -35.76 -4.39
CA SER A 425 -3.11 -37.07 -3.98
C SER A 425 -1.60 -37.18 -4.16
N THR A 426 -0.96 -36.22 -4.83
CA THR A 426 0.48 -36.28 -5.15
C THR A 426 1.12 -34.91 -5.14
N ILE A 427 2.31 -34.81 -4.57
CA ILE A 427 3.19 -33.64 -4.60
C ILE A 427 4.56 -34.03 -5.13
N ASP A 428 5.21 -33.14 -5.87
CA ASP A 428 6.54 -33.36 -6.41
C ASP A 428 7.55 -32.47 -5.66
N ILE A 429 8.61 -33.09 -5.14
CA ILE A 429 9.66 -32.43 -4.38
C ILE A 429 10.98 -32.64 -5.11
N CYS A 430 11.67 -31.56 -5.43
CA CYS A 430 12.99 -31.52 -6.03
C CYS A 430 14.03 -31.10 -5.01
N VAL A 431 15.04 -31.93 -4.78
CA VAL A 431 16.12 -31.63 -3.84
C VAL A 431 17.47 -31.94 -4.46
N HIS A 432 18.49 -31.21 -4.01
CA HIS A 432 19.87 -31.59 -4.29
C HIS A 432 20.22 -32.86 -3.51
N GLY A 433 21.09 -33.71 -4.06
CA GLY A 433 21.49 -34.99 -3.43
C GLY A 433 22.01 -34.86 -1.98
N ARG A 434 22.50 -33.68 -1.58
CA ARG A 434 22.96 -33.37 -0.22
C ARG A 434 21.87 -33.48 0.87
N LEU A 435 20.60 -33.27 0.51
CA LEU A 435 19.46 -33.33 1.43
C LEU A 435 18.78 -34.70 1.49
N LEU A 436 19.27 -35.65 0.69
CA LEU A 436 18.55 -36.91 0.47
C LEU A 436 18.33 -37.67 1.78
N GLU A 437 19.38 -37.86 2.59
CA GLU A 437 19.30 -38.62 3.85
C GLU A 437 18.29 -38.01 4.83
N GLN A 438 18.37 -36.69 5.05
CA GLN A 438 17.46 -35.97 5.95
C GLN A 438 16.00 -36.03 5.45
N LEU A 439 15.79 -35.92 4.14
CA LEU A 439 14.44 -36.04 3.57
C LEU A 439 13.89 -37.45 3.67
N LEU A 440 14.70 -38.49 3.44
CA LEU A 440 14.27 -39.87 3.61
C LEU A 440 13.86 -40.15 5.07
N SER A 441 14.66 -39.70 6.04
CA SER A 441 14.31 -39.79 7.47
C SER A 441 12.98 -39.09 7.77
N LEU A 442 12.81 -37.85 7.29
CA LEU A 442 11.58 -37.10 7.51
C LEU A 442 10.36 -37.80 6.86
N LEU A 443 10.51 -38.36 5.66
CA LEU A 443 9.43 -39.08 4.99
C LEU A 443 9.03 -40.33 5.77
N GLU A 444 10.00 -41.09 6.29
CA GLU A 444 9.75 -42.25 7.15
C GLU A 444 9.04 -41.87 8.45
N GLU A 445 9.48 -40.80 9.12
CA GLU A 445 8.84 -40.23 10.32
C GLU A 445 7.40 -39.76 10.04
N GLU A 446 7.15 -39.21 8.86
CA GLU A 446 5.83 -38.85 8.36
C GLU A 446 4.96 -40.05 7.97
N GLY A 447 5.51 -41.27 8.03
CA GLY A 447 4.83 -42.53 7.73
C GLY A 447 4.73 -42.85 6.24
N TYR A 448 5.57 -42.23 5.41
CA TYR A 448 5.70 -42.59 4.01
C TYR A 448 6.63 -43.80 3.85
N SER A 449 6.28 -44.69 2.92
CA SER A 449 7.15 -45.78 2.49
C SER A 449 7.44 -45.68 1.00
N TYR A 450 8.63 -46.11 0.59
CA TYR A 450 9.00 -46.16 -0.81
C TYR A 450 8.09 -47.15 -1.55
N ALA A 451 7.33 -46.67 -2.53
CA ALA A 451 6.34 -47.43 -3.29
C ALA A 451 6.91 -48.05 -4.58
N GLY A 452 8.24 -48.20 -4.65
CA GLY A 452 9.00 -48.48 -5.88
C GLY A 452 8.44 -49.55 -6.83
N TRP A 453 8.65 -49.31 -8.13
CA TRP A 453 8.22 -50.19 -9.23
C TRP A 453 9.08 -51.46 -9.32
N ASP A 454 10.40 -51.36 -9.08
CA ASP A 454 11.31 -52.50 -9.22
C ASP A 454 11.57 -53.18 -7.87
N ARG A 455 11.01 -54.38 -7.69
CA ARG A 455 11.24 -55.24 -6.51
C ARG A 455 12.71 -55.63 -6.33
N ARG A 456 13.61 -55.29 -7.27
CA ARG A 456 15.04 -55.66 -7.25
C ARG A 456 15.94 -54.68 -6.51
N THR A 457 15.54 -53.41 -6.33
CA THR A 457 16.32 -52.44 -5.54
C THR A 457 15.97 -52.58 -4.06
N ILE A 458 16.76 -53.39 -3.34
CA ILE A 458 16.55 -53.72 -1.91
C ILE A 458 16.71 -52.46 -1.01
N ASN A 459 17.44 -51.44 -1.46
CA ASN A 459 17.60 -50.17 -0.73
C ASN A 459 17.75 -48.98 -1.72
N LEU A 460 16.78 -48.06 -1.74
CA LEU A 460 16.79 -46.86 -2.58
C LEU A 460 17.99 -45.95 -2.28
N GLU A 461 18.31 -45.80 -1.00
CA GLU A 461 19.43 -44.99 -0.51
C GLU A 461 20.73 -45.52 -1.10
N HIS A 462 20.97 -46.84 -1.00
CA HIS A 462 22.16 -47.48 -1.57
C HIS A 462 22.24 -47.30 -3.09
N TYR A 463 21.12 -47.40 -3.80
CA TYR A 463 21.07 -47.16 -5.25
C TYR A 463 21.43 -45.70 -5.61
N LEU A 464 20.90 -44.74 -4.87
CA LEU A 464 21.17 -43.32 -5.07
C LEU A 464 22.62 -42.95 -4.74
N TRP A 465 23.16 -43.50 -3.66
CA TRP A 465 24.58 -43.33 -3.31
C TRP A 465 25.50 -43.98 -4.35
N SER A 466 25.15 -45.16 -4.86
CA SER A 466 25.91 -45.82 -5.93
C SER A 466 25.89 -44.99 -7.23
N LYS A 467 24.73 -44.43 -7.59
CA LYS A 467 24.59 -43.46 -8.69
C LYS A 467 25.45 -42.22 -8.46
N TYR A 468 25.42 -41.66 -7.26
CA TYR A 468 26.18 -40.48 -6.89
C TYR A 468 27.69 -40.73 -6.95
N ALA A 469 28.16 -41.81 -6.35
CA ALA A 469 29.57 -42.23 -6.36
C ALA A 469 30.08 -42.60 -7.77
N GLY A 470 29.21 -43.16 -8.62
CA GLY A 470 29.53 -43.49 -10.00
C GLY A 470 29.49 -42.30 -10.97
N THR A 471 29.00 -41.14 -10.54
CA THR A 471 28.93 -39.94 -11.38
C THR A 471 30.26 -39.18 -11.32
N PRO A 472 30.90 -38.85 -12.46
CA PRO A 472 32.15 -38.12 -12.47
C PRO A 472 32.08 -36.79 -11.70
N THR A 473 33.17 -36.41 -11.03
CA THR A 473 33.18 -35.18 -10.20
C THR A 473 32.92 -33.91 -10.99
N TYR A 474 33.23 -33.85 -12.28
CA TYR A 474 32.89 -32.72 -13.15
C TYR A 474 31.39 -32.64 -13.48
N ASP A 475 30.68 -33.78 -13.44
CA ASP A 475 29.23 -33.88 -13.60
C ASP A 475 28.46 -33.65 -12.28
N LEU A 476 29.18 -33.72 -11.14
CA LEU A 476 28.70 -33.40 -9.79
C LEU A 476 28.99 -31.95 -9.40
N ARG A 477 30.09 -31.37 -9.90
CA ARG A 477 30.40 -29.94 -9.77
C ARG A 477 29.50 -29.19 -10.73
N SER A 478 28.28 -28.91 -10.28
CA SER A 478 27.46 -27.80 -10.79
C SER A 478 28.16 -26.46 -10.47
N SER A 479 29.36 -26.26 -10.99
CA SER A 479 30.26 -25.12 -10.73
C SER A 479 29.85 -23.83 -11.45
N GLY A 480 28.59 -23.74 -11.87
CA GLY A 480 28.09 -22.59 -12.60
C GLY A 480 28.26 -22.70 -14.12
N GLU A 481 27.27 -22.13 -14.79
CA GLU A 481 27.41 -21.37 -16.05
C GLU A 481 27.74 -22.10 -17.38
N ARG A 482 28.08 -23.40 -17.41
CA ARG A 482 28.44 -24.09 -18.68
C ARG A 482 28.01 -25.56 -18.82
N ASN A 483 26.89 -25.96 -18.23
CA ASN A 483 26.33 -27.27 -18.62
C ASN A 483 25.73 -27.13 -20.02
N HIS A 484 26.47 -27.66 -21.00
CA HIS A 484 26.09 -27.72 -22.42
C HIS A 484 24.92 -28.68 -22.71
N ASP A 485 24.48 -29.48 -21.74
CA ASP A 485 23.48 -30.53 -21.94
C ASP A 485 22.42 -30.57 -20.82
N GLU A 486 21.15 -30.44 -21.19
CA GLU A 486 19.93 -30.62 -20.39
C GLU A 486 19.87 -31.99 -19.67
N ALA A 487 20.57 -33.00 -20.16
CA ALA A 487 20.78 -34.27 -19.46
C ALA A 487 21.43 -34.09 -18.07
N HIS A 488 22.25 -33.04 -17.89
CA HIS A 488 22.88 -32.74 -16.61
C HIS A 488 21.94 -32.08 -15.60
N ARG A 489 20.83 -31.50 -16.08
CA ARG A 489 19.78 -30.86 -15.27
C ARG A 489 18.60 -31.78 -15.00
N SER A 490 18.57 -32.94 -15.67
CA SER A 490 17.56 -33.96 -15.46
C SER A 490 17.70 -34.59 -14.07
N ALA A 491 16.58 -34.75 -13.38
CA ALA A 491 16.54 -35.41 -12.08
C ALA A 491 16.81 -36.91 -12.20
N TRP A 492 17.47 -37.48 -11.20
CA TRP A 492 17.35 -38.90 -10.88
C TRP A 492 15.97 -39.08 -10.22
N GLY A 493 15.03 -39.71 -10.91
CA GLY A 493 13.66 -39.84 -10.44
C GLY A 493 12.63 -39.71 -11.57
N PRO A 494 11.32 -39.67 -11.22
CA PRO A 494 10.78 -39.58 -9.86
C PRO A 494 10.88 -40.89 -9.05
N TYR A 495 11.17 -40.77 -7.76
CA TYR A 495 11.02 -41.85 -6.76
C TYR A 495 9.71 -41.65 -6.00
N GLU A 496 8.80 -42.60 -6.06
CA GLU A 496 7.47 -42.48 -5.46
C GLU A 496 7.43 -43.04 -4.04
N PHE A 497 6.92 -42.23 -3.12
CA PHE A 497 6.64 -42.58 -1.75
C PHE A 497 5.14 -42.50 -1.51
N ALA A 498 4.57 -43.45 -0.79
CA ALA A 498 3.14 -43.48 -0.49
C ALA A 498 2.89 -43.58 1.00
N ARG A 499 1.87 -42.86 1.47
CA ARG A 499 1.31 -42.97 2.81
C ARG A 499 -0.17 -43.30 2.69
N TYR A 500 -0.57 -44.41 3.29
CA TYR A 500 -1.97 -44.84 3.35
C TYR A 500 -2.62 -44.25 4.60
N SER A 501 -3.74 -43.53 4.42
CA SER A 501 -4.57 -43.00 5.51
C SER A 501 -6.02 -43.45 5.32
N SER A 502 -6.85 -43.21 6.34
CA SER A 502 -8.30 -43.42 6.24
C SER A 502 -8.96 -42.53 5.18
N GLU A 503 -8.33 -41.40 4.81
CA GLU A 503 -8.86 -40.42 3.86
C GLU A 503 -8.39 -40.67 2.42
N GLY A 504 -7.43 -41.57 2.21
CA GLY A 504 -6.90 -41.92 0.89
C GLY A 504 -5.42 -42.25 0.90
N THR A 505 -4.81 -42.22 -0.29
CA THR A 505 -3.37 -42.41 -0.46
C THR A 505 -2.72 -41.08 -0.83
N ASN A 506 -1.85 -40.57 0.04
CA ASN A 506 -1.00 -39.44 -0.27
C ASN A 506 0.31 -39.96 -0.88
N ARG A 507 0.79 -39.29 -1.91
CA ARG A 507 2.02 -39.65 -2.63
C ARG A 507 2.98 -38.49 -2.69
N ILE A 508 4.26 -38.77 -2.52
CA ILE A 508 5.35 -37.81 -2.70
C ILE A 508 6.25 -38.36 -3.80
N LYS A 509 6.47 -37.58 -4.85
CA LYS A 509 7.42 -37.89 -5.92
C LYS A 509 8.70 -37.11 -5.69
N LEU A 510 9.75 -37.81 -5.34
CA LEU A 510 11.07 -37.25 -5.06
C LEU A 510 11.93 -37.22 -6.33
N HIS A 511 12.42 -36.03 -6.66
CA HIS A 511 13.36 -35.75 -7.75
C HIS A 511 14.70 -35.35 -7.15
N VAL A 512 15.73 -36.15 -7.39
CA VAL A 512 17.07 -35.87 -6.89
C VAL A 512 17.89 -35.26 -8.02
N VAL A 513 18.32 -34.02 -7.86
CA VAL A 513 19.11 -33.31 -8.86
C VAL A 513 20.55 -33.13 -8.41
N ARG A 514 21.43 -32.97 -9.40
CA ARG A 514 22.87 -32.67 -9.22
C ARG A 514 23.18 -31.17 -9.31
N CYS A 515 22.21 -30.38 -9.75
CA CYS A 515 22.28 -28.94 -9.82
C CYS A 515 21.36 -28.34 -8.76
N GLU A 516 21.38 -27.02 -8.63
CA GLU A 516 20.40 -26.34 -7.80
C GLU A 516 18.97 -26.65 -8.28
N PRO A 517 18.03 -27.03 -7.39
CA PRO A 517 16.68 -27.45 -7.75
C PRO A 517 15.93 -26.48 -8.68
N TYR A 518 16.11 -25.17 -8.51
CA TYR A 518 15.44 -24.19 -9.36
C TYR A 518 15.87 -24.33 -10.84
N ARG A 519 17.11 -24.76 -11.13
CA ARG A 519 17.62 -24.92 -12.51
C ARG A 519 16.87 -26.02 -13.23
N HIS A 520 16.52 -27.08 -12.50
CA HIS A 520 15.66 -28.14 -13.02
C HIS A 520 14.27 -27.59 -13.39
N ILE A 521 13.69 -26.74 -12.53
CA ILE A 521 12.40 -26.09 -12.80
C ILE A 521 12.47 -25.19 -14.04
N LEU A 522 13.54 -24.42 -14.22
CA LEU A 522 13.74 -23.57 -15.40
C LEU A 522 13.94 -24.37 -16.70
N SER A 523 14.30 -25.64 -16.62
CA SER A 523 14.43 -26.55 -17.78
C SER A 523 13.12 -27.25 -18.15
N LEU A 524 12.02 -27.02 -17.43
CA LEU A 524 10.74 -27.64 -17.78
C LEU A 524 10.22 -27.14 -19.14
N HIS A 525 9.51 -28.01 -19.85
CA HIS A 525 9.08 -27.80 -21.23
C HIS A 525 8.22 -26.54 -21.45
N SER A 526 7.46 -26.09 -20.45
CA SER A 526 6.46 -25.04 -20.59
C SER A 526 6.53 -24.05 -19.44
N THR A 527 6.36 -22.75 -19.70
CA THR A 527 6.36 -21.71 -18.66
C THR A 527 5.30 -21.93 -17.58
N GLY A 528 4.20 -22.59 -17.91
CA GLY A 528 3.10 -22.90 -16.99
C GLY A 528 3.40 -24.02 -16.02
N LEU A 529 4.53 -24.72 -16.20
CA LEU A 529 5.09 -25.68 -15.25
C LEU A 529 6.15 -25.05 -14.34
N MET A 530 6.58 -23.82 -14.61
CA MET A 530 7.64 -23.13 -13.87
C MET A 530 7.09 -22.40 -12.64
N ASN A 531 6.30 -23.13 -11.86
CA ASN A 531 5.75 -22.71 -10.58
C ASN A 531 6.39 -23.56 -9.49
N MET A 532 6.77 -22.92 -8.40
CA MET A 532 7.50 -23.56 -7.31
C MET A 532 7.06 -23.04 -5.94
N ILE A 533 7.24 -23.85 -4.92
CA ILE A 533 7.10 -23.46 -3.51
C ILE A 533 8.41 -23.80 -2.82
N SER A 534 9.08 -22.79 -2.28
CA SER A 534 10.22 -22.92 -1.39
C SER A 534 9.77 -22.80 0.07
N TRP A 535 10.73 -22.82 0.99
CA TRP A 535 10.47 -22.80 2.44
C TRP A 535 9.67 -21.58 2.94
N ASN A 536 9.80 -20.41 2.31
CA ASN A 536 9.12 -19.18 2.74
C ASN A 536 8.20 -18.56 1.71
N ARG A 537 8.04 -19.14 0.52
CA ARG A 537 7.22 -18.51 -0.52
C ARG A 537 6.82 -19.48 -1.61
N ALA A 538 5.68 -19.20 -2.23
CA ALA A 538 5.31 -19.73 -3.53
C ALA A 538 5.71 -18.71 -4.60
N ILE A 539 6.34 -19.18 -5.67
CA ILE A 539 6.78 -18.38 -6.81
C ILE A 539 6.16 -18.93 -8.10
N SER A 540 5.54 -18.06 -8.88
CA SER A 540 5.27 -18.30 -10.29
C SER A 540 6.10 -17.33 -11.12
N LEU A 541 6.88 -17.85 -12.07
CA LEU A 541 7.79 -17.05 -12.89
C LEU A 541 7.10 -16.35 -14.08
N PHE A 542 6.02 -16.97 -14.58
CA PHE A 542 5.23 -16.50 -15.73
C PHE A 542 3.72 -16.48 -15.43
N PRO A 543 3.29 -15.83 -14.33
CA PRO A 543 1.90 -15.88 -13.89
C PRO A 543 0.97 -15.06 -14.78
N ILE A 544 1.47 -13.97 -15.39
CA ILE A 544 0.66 -13.10 -16.24
C ILE A 544 0.30 -13.87 -17.51
N SER A 545 1.27 -14.51 -18.15
CA SER A 545 0.97 -15.39 -19.28
C SER A 545 0.09 -16.56 -18.86
N THR A 546 0.47 -17.30 -17.81
CA THR A 546 -0.17 -18.59 -17.46
C THR A 546 -1.56 -18.43 -16.88
N PHE A 547 -1.74 -17.58 -15.87
CA PHE A 547 -2.96 -17.51 -15.06
C PHE A 547 -3.86 -16.31 -15.42
N VAL A 548 -3.31 -15.25 -16.03
CA VAL A 548 -4.11 -14.09 -16.47
C VAL A 548 -4.50 -14.24 -17.94
N TYR A 549 -3.54 -14.44 -18.84
CA TYR A 549 -3.81 -14.57 -20.27
C TYR A 549 -4.12 -16.00 -20.73
N ARG A 550 -4.09 -16.97 -19.81
CA ARG A 550 -4.32 -18.40 -20.09
C ARG A 550 -3.45 -18.88 -21.25
N ARG A 551 -2.15 -18.59 -21.20
CA ARG A 551 -1.14 -18.98 -22.19
C ARG A 551 0.09 -19.57 -21.53
N SER A 552 0.61 -20.63 -22.10
CA SER A 552 1.89 -21.21 -21.70
C SER A 552 2.80 -21.32 -22.91
N PHE A 553 4.04 -20.87 -22.78
CA PHE A 553 5.00 -20.89 -23.88
C PHE A 553 5.93 -22.09 -23.75
N ILE A 554 6.12 -22.80 -24.86
CA ILE A 554 7.11 -23.87 -24.94
C ILE A 554 8.51 -23.24 -24.87
N SER A 555 9.34 -23.77 -23.97
CA SER A 555 10.70 -23.32 -23.69
C SER A 555 11.70 -24.49 -23.68
N ALA A 556 11.85 -25.17 -24.82
CA ALA A 556 12.86 -26.22 -24.95
C ALA A 556 14.27 -25.59 -25.03
N GLN A 557 15.24 -26.17 -24.31
CA GLN A 557 16.61 -25.64 -24.24
C GLN A 557 17.58 -26.44 -25.13
N ASP A 558 17.55 -27.78 -25.11
CA ASP A 558 18.49 -28.62 -25.86
C ASP A 558 17.88 -29.58 -26.90
N ALA A 559 18.74 -30.14 -27.78
CA ALA A 559 18.36 -30.98 -28.93
C ALA A 559 18.17 -32.41 -28.49
N ILE A 560 17.40 -32.56 -27.43
CA ILE A 560 17.04 -33.86 -26.91
C ILE A 560 16.09 -34.50 -27.94
N PRO A 561 16.35 -35.74 -28.39
CA PRO A 561 15.46 -36.42 -29.32
C PRO A 561 14.02 -36.41 -28.78
N ALA A 562 13.05 -36.06 -29.63
CA ALA A 562 11.62 -35.90 -29.30
C ALA A 562 10.99 -37.03 -28.44
N LYS A 563 11.61 -38.21 -28.40
CA LYS A 563 11.23 -39.34 -27.54
C LYS A 563 11.47 -39.14 -26.04
N GLN A 564 12.35 -38.21 -25.62
CA GLN A 564 12.56 -37.85 -24.21
C GLN A 564 11.66 -36.70 -23.76
N HIS A 565 11.05 -35.95 -24.68
CA HIS A 565 10.13 -34.85 -24.38
C HIS A 565 8.69 -35.29 -24.03
N THR A 566 8.36 -36.57 -24.12
CA THR A 566 7.12 -37.12 -23.53
C THR A 566 7.30 -37.36 -22.04
N SER A 567 7.66 -36.31 -21.29
CA SER A 567 7.64 -36.39 -19.83
C SER A 567 6.19 -36.48 -19.34
N ASP A 568 5.96 -37.21 -18.25
CA ASP A 568 4.64 -37.31 -17.62
C ASP A 568 4.06 -35.91 -17.31
N TYR A 569 4.93 -34.94 -17.01
CA TYR A 569 4.53 -33.54 -16.79
C TYR A 569 3.98 -32.87 -18.04
N LYS A 570 4.59 -33.09 -19.22
CA LYS A 570 4.07 -32.54 -20.46
C LYS A 570 2.68 -33.12 -20.74
N ILE A 571 2.53 -34.44 -20.67
CA ILE A 571 1.24 -35.11 -20.92
C ILE A 571 0.18 -34.63 -19.93
N TRP A 572 0.54 -34.50 -18.66
CA TRP A 572 -0.36 -33.96 -17.64
C TRP A 572 -0.74 -32.50 -17.93
N PHE A 573 0.24 -31.65 -18.24
CA PHE A 573 0.01 -30.23 -18.46
C PHE A 573 -0.81 -29.98 -19.73
N ASP A 574 -0.57 -30.72 -20.82
CA ASP A 574 -1.38 -30.65 -22.03
C ASP A 574 -2.86 -30.93 -21.73
N LYS A 575 -3.14 -31.96 -20.91
CA LYS A 575 -4.51 -32.29 -20.46
C LYS A 575 -5.10 -31.22 -19.54
N TYR A 576 -4.30 -30.70 -18.62
CA TYR A 576 -4.69 -29.63 -17.71
C TYR A 576 -5.04 -28.37 -18.51
N ALA A 577 -4.16 -27.97 -19.40
CA ALA A 577 -4.29 -26.79 -20.25
C ALA A 577 -5.56 -26.88 -21.11
N ALA A 578 -5.82 -28.04 -21.73
CA ALA A 578 -7.07 -28.26 -22.46
C ALA A 578 -8.33 -28.15 -21.58
N SER A 579 -8.26 -28.59 -20.31
CA SER A 579 -9.41 -28.55 -19.39
C SER A 579 -9.69 -27.14 -18.84
N TYR A 580 -8.66 -26.29 -18.77
CA TYR A 580 -8.73 -24.95 -18.19
C TYR A 580 -8.51 -23.84 -19.23
N ASN A 581 -8.67 -24.17 -20.53
CA ASN A 581 -8.53 -23.25 -21.65
C ASN A 581 -7.20 -22.48 -21.66
N ILE A 582 -6.09 -23.14 -21.34
CA ILE A 582 -4.74 -22.57 -21.44
C ILE A 582 -4.17 -22.93 -22.81
N ASP A 583 -3.87 -21.92 -23.61
CA ASP A 583 -3.24 -22.09 -24.93
C ASP A 583 -1.75 -22.43 -24.75
N ILE A 584 -1.33 -23.59 -25.27
CA ILE A 584 0.10 -23.95 -25.33
C ILE A 584 0.69 -23.43 -26.63
N ILE A 585 1.56 -22.42 -26.52
CA ILE A 585 2.17 -21.72 -27.64
C ILE A 585 3.57 -22.28 -27.90
N GLY A 586 3.68 -23.09 -28.94
CA GLY A 586 4.96 -23.47 -29.55
C GLY A 586 5.50 -22.39 -30.48
N PHE A 587 6.39 -22.79 -31.38
CA PHE A 587 6.92 -21.87 -32.38
C PHE A 587 5.82 -21.26 -33.26
N THR A 588 5.82 -19.94 -33.35
CA THR A 588 4.96 -19.16 -34.24
C THR A 588 5.56 -17.77 -34.45
N HIS A 589 5.30 -17.18 -35.62
CA HIS A 589 5.69 -15.79 -35.91
C HIS A 589 4.73 -14.75 -35.33
N LYS A 590 3.66 -15.19 -34.65
CA LYS A 590 2.72 -14.27 -33.99
C LYS A 590 3.41 -13.62 -32.78
N VAL A 591 3.40 -12.29 -32.73
CA VAL A 591 3.83 -11.56 -31.54
C VAL A 591 2.69 -11.51 -30.54
N TYR A 592 2.97 -11.96 -29.32
CA TYR A 592 2.03 -11.85 -28.21
C TYR A 592 2.40 -10.64 -27.35
N ASN A 593 1.43 -9.78 -27.09
CA ASN A 593 1.60 -8.71 -26.13
C ASN A 593 1.66 -9.30 -24.71
N ASN A 594 2.47 -8.68 -23.84
CA ASN A 594 2.63 -9.05 -22.42
C ASN A 594 3.34 -10.39 -22.16
N VAL A 595 4.11 -10.91 -23.11
CA VAL A 595 5.02 -12.03 -22.82
C VAL A 595 6.15 -11.53 -21.93
N GLU A 596 6.39 -12.20 -20.81
CA GLU A 596 7.36 -11.77 -19.80
C GLU A 596 8.81 -12.08 -20.22
N THR A 597 9.27 -11.42 -21.28
CA THR A 597 10.63 -11.50 -21.87
C THR A 597 11.63 -10.52 -21.22
N GLY A 598 12.92 -10.68 -21.52
CA GLY A 598 14.01 -9.82 -21.06
C GLY A 598 14.87 -10.45 -19.96
N GLN A 599 15.71 -9.64 -19.32
CA GLN A 599 16.42 -10.02 -18.10
C GLN A 599 15.41 -10.05 -16.95
N ARG A 600 15.33 -11.20 -16.29
CA ARG A 600 14.37 -11.52 -15.25
C ARG A 600 15.13 -11.97 -14.00
N PHE A 601 14.49 -11.88 -12.85
CA PHE A 601 14.99 -12.52 -11.64
C PHE A 601 13.83 -12.93 -10.75
N VAL A 602 14.05 -13.92 -9.88
CA VAL A 602 13.03 -14.37 -8.94
C VAL A 602 12.63 -13.20 -8.02
N GLY A 603 11.42 -12.68 -8.21
CA GLY A 603 10.89 -11.53 -7.47
C GLY A 603 10.90 -10.20 -8.21
N ASP A 604 11.20 -10.21 -9.50
CA ASP A 604 10.85 -9.06 -10.34
C ASP A 604 9.33 -8.83 -10.43
N HIS A 605 8.95 -7.69 -10.99
CA HIS A 605 7.56 -7.25 -11.11
C HIS A 605 6.69 -8.14 -12.03
N PHE A 606 7.29 -9.10 -12.73
CA PHE A 606 6.58 -10.06 -13.56
C PHE A 606 6.36 -11.40 -12.85
N CYS A 607 6.99 -11.63 -11.68
CA CYS A 607 6.73 -12.81 -10.85
C CYS A 607 5.51 -12.59 -9.94
N TRP A 608 4.85 -13.69 -9.57
CA TRP A 608 3.94 -13.72 -8.42
C TRP A 608 4.67 -14.38 -7.27
N ILE A 609 4.81 -13.65 -6.17
CA ILE A 609 5.34 -14.17 -4.92
C ILE A 609 4.23 -14.15 -3.88
N ILE A 610 3.88 -15.33 -3.38
CA ILE A 610 2.99 -15.49 -2.24
C ILE A 610 3.87 -15.86 -1.04
N PRO A 611 4.04 -14.97 -0.06
CA PRO A 611 4.87 -15.26 1.10
C PRO A 611 4.22 -16.29 2.02
N TYR A 612 5.05 -17.06 2.69
CA TYR A 612 4.68 -17.78 3.90
C TYR A 612 4.54 -16.76 5.02
N PRO A 613 3.33 -16.55 5.57
CA PRO A 613 3.14 -15.58 6.63
C PRO A 613 3.81 -16.07 7.92
N THR A 614 4.88 -15.41 8.35
CA THR A 614 5.32 -15.43 9.75
C THR A 614 4.37 -14.51 10.54
N ASP A 615 3.98 -14.90 11.75
CA ASP A 615 2.95 -14.20 12.52
C ASP A 615 3.32 -12.73 12.86
N ASP A 616 4.61 -12.36 12.77
CA ASP A 616 5.13 -11.05 13.16
C ASP A 616 5.57 -10.09 12.01
N GLU A 617 5.77 -10.54 10.77
CA GLU A 617 6.61 -9.76 9.81
C GLU A 617 5.89 -9.00 8.68
N TYR A 618 4.56 -8.98 8.62
CA TYR A 618 3.86 -8.32 7.51
C TYR A 618 4.15 -6.82 7.37
N GLN A 619 4.53 -6.15 8.46
CA GLN A 619 4.90 -4.72 8.46
C GLN A 619 6.32 -4.50 7.87
N ASN A 620 7.26 -5.42 8.11
CA ASN A 620 8.66 -5.30 7.66
C ASN A 620 8.88 -5.82 6.22
N MET A 621 7.95 -6.62 5.70
CA MET A 621 8.07 -7.25 4.39
C MET A 621 8.22 -6.27 3.23
N HIS A 622 7.55 -5.11 3.23
CA HIS A 622 7.69 -4.13 2.14
C HIS A 622 9.10 -3.52 2.04
N GLN A 623 9.85 -3.48 3.14
CA GLN A 623 11.25 -3.03 3.12
C GLN A 623 12.20 -4.13 2.65
N GLN A 624 11.98 -5.39 3.03
CA GLN A 624 12.85 -6.51 2.64
C GLN A 624 12.77 -6.90 1.15
N PHE A 625 11.67 -6.60 0.44
CA PHE A 625 11.57 -6.90 -1.00
C PHE A 625 12.57 -6.13 -1.87
N LYS A 626 13.13 -5.00 -1.39
CA LYS A 626 14.09 -4.20 -2.17
C LYS A 626 15.51 -4.78 -2.22
N GLU A 627 15.85 -5.74 -1.36
CA GLU A 627 17.21 -6.31 -1.29
C GLU A 627 17.32 -7.75 -1.84
N PHE A 628 16.24 -8.30 -2.41
CA PHE A 628 16.31 -9.62 -3.02
C PHE A 628 17.03 -9.55 -4.37
N ASN A 629 18.34 -9.80 -4.35
CA ASN A 629 19.07 -10.31 -5.51
C ASN A 629 18.66 -11.77 -5.76
N GLY A 630 17.38 -11.96 -6.11
CA GLY A 630 16.85 -13.24 -6.52
C GLY A 630 17.59 -13.77 -7.74
N LEU A 631 17.50 -15.07 -7.96
CA LEU A 631 18.22 -15.68 -9.05
C LEU A 631 17.83 -15.09 -10.42
N SER A 632 18.82 -14.59 -11.16
CA SER A 632 18.64 -13.98 -12.47
C SER A 632 18.62 -15.01 -13.61
N PHE A 633 17.74 -14.79 -14.58
CA PHE A 633 17.65 -15.54 -15.84
C PHE A 633 17.25 -14.60 -16.97
N GLU A 634 17.33 -15.06 -18.21
CA GLU A 634 16.85 -14.32 -19.39
C GLU A 634 15.77 -15.13 -20.08
N ALA A 635 14.64 -14.49 -20.38
CA ALA A 635 13.56 -15.07 -21.17
C ALA A 635 13.53 -14.37 -22.53
N ILE A 636 13.86 -15.09 -23.59
CA ILE A 636 14.00 -14.52 -24.93
C ILE A 636 12.99 -15.17 -25.86
N ASP A 637 12.28 -14.38 -26.65
CA ASP A 637 11.35 -14.91 -27.65
C ASP A 637 12.04 -15.26 -28.98
N TRP A 638 11.26 -15.85 -29.87
CA TRP A 638 11.69 -16.33 -31.19
C TRP A 638 12.33 -15.25 -32.08
N ARG A 639 12.06 -13.96 -31.85
CA ARG A 639 12.60 -12.87 -32.67
C ARG A 639 14.10 -12.71 -32.51
N SER A 640 14.67 -13.19 -31.40
CA SER A 640 16.11 -13.20 -31.17
C SER A 640 16.88 -14.14 -32.08
N GLY A 641 16.19 -15.08 -32.76
CA GLY A 641 16.84 -16.17 -33.49
C GLY A 641 17.59 -17.17 -32.61
N ALA A 642 17.50 -17.03 -31.28
CA ALA A 642 18.14 -17.91 -30.30
C ALA A 642 17.22 -19.07 -29.87
N THR A 643 15.91 -18.99 -30.13
CA THR A 643 14.96 -20.07 -29.80
C THR A 643 15.03 -21.20 -30.80
N ARG A 644 14.45 -22.34 -30.41
CA ARG A 644 14.37 -23.54 -31.25
C ARG A 644 13.16 -23.51 -32.17
N PRO A 645 13.17 -24.28 -33.28
CA PRO A 645 12.04 -24.36 -34.23
C PRO A 645 10.71 -24.82 -33.61
N GLU A 646 10.71 -25.40 -32.42
CA GLU A 646 9.53 -25.85 -31.68
C GLU A 646 9.16 -24.93 -30.51
N SER A 647 10.02 -23.98 -30.13
CA SER A 647 9.87 -23.18 -28.92
C SER A 647 9.63 -21.70 -29.22
N TYR A 648 8.65 -21.12 -28.51
CA TYR A 648 8.40 -19.68 -28.56
C TYR A 648 9.39 -18.90 -27.68
N LEU A 649 9.71 -19.44 -26.50
CA LEU A 649 10.66 -18.86 -25.57
C LEU A 649 11.92 -19.70 -25.47
N ARG A 650 13.01 -19.04 -25.12
CA ARG A 650 14.21 -19.66 -24.58
C ARG A 650 14.48 -19.03 -23.23
N ILE A 651 14.60 -19.87 -22.21
CA ILE A 651 15.02 -19.45 -20.88
C ILE A 651 16.47 -19.86 -20.70
N GLY A 652 17.31 -18.90 -20.33
CA GLY A 652 18.74 -19.13 -20.20
C GLY A 652 19.40 -18.16 -19.24
N GLU A 653 20.72 -18.15 -19.28
CA GLU A 653 21.51 -17.27 -18.44
C GLU A 653 21.48 -15.82 -18.96
N PRO A 654 21.44 -14.82 -18.07
CA PRO A 654 21.46 -13.41 -18.45
C PRO A 654 22.65 -13.07 -19.36
N ARG A 655 22.39 -12.33 -20.45
CA ARG A 655 23.39 -11.67 -21.31
C ARG A 655 24.19 -12.59 -22.22
N ILE A 656 24.04 -13.91 -22.11
CA ILE A 656 24.74 -14.86 -22.98
C ILE A 656 24.07 -14.89 -24.35
N TRP A 657 22.75 -14.98 -24.38
CA TRP A 657 21.99 -15.23 -25.60
C TRP A 657 21.59 -13.95 -26.34
N SER A 658 21.34 -12.85 -25.62
CA SER A 658 21.10 -11.54 -26.25
C SER A 658 22.29 -11.06 -27.09
N ARG A 659 23.53 -11.30 -26.64
CA ARG A 659 24.74 -11.00 -27.43
C ARG A 659 24.94 -11.91 -28.64
N TRP A 660 24.35 -13.10 -28.63
CA TRP A 660 24.46 -14.05 -29.74
C TRP A 660 23.71 -13.57 -30.99
N GLY A 661 22.57 -12.89 -30.80
CA GLY A 661 21.85 -12.21 -31.88
C GLY A 661 22.67 -11.09 -32.49
N GLU A 662 23.26 -10.22 -31.65
CA GLU A 662 24.13 -9.12 -32.09
C GLU A 662 25.32 -9.62 -32.92
N LEU A 663 25.95 -10.73 -32.52
CA LEU A 663 27.07 -11.33 -33.25
C LEU A 663 26.65 -11.92 -34.61
N ARG A 664 25.44 -12.47 -34.72
CA ARG A 664 24.91 -12.98 -36.00
C ARG A 664 24.65 -11.84 -36.99
N ASP A 665 24.06 -10.75 -36.53
CA ASP A 665 23.78 -9.59 -37.38
C ASP A 665 25.09 -8.96 -37.90
N ILE A 666 26.16 -8.95 -37.09
CA ILE A 666 27.51 -8.54 -37.52
C ILE A 666 28.10 -9.50 -38.57
N GLN A 667 27.90 -10.81 -38.44
CA GLN A 667 28.40 -11.79 -39.42
C GLN A 667 27.65 -11.73 -40.75
N ILE A 668 26.35 -11.47 -40.74
CA ILE A 668 25.54 -11.33 -41.96
C ILE A 668 25.96 -10.06 -42.71
N HIS A 669 26.15 -8.93 -42.02
CA HIS A 669 26.64 -7.69 -42.65
C HIS A 669 28.10 -7.73 -43.14
N HIS A 670 28.88 -8.74 -42.76
CA HIS A 670 30.22 -8.96 -43.32
C HIS A 670 30.26 -9.95 -44.49
N GLN A 671 29.15 -10.63 -44.78
CA GLN A 671 29.02 -11.56 -45.92
C GLN A 671 28.19 -11.00 -47.08
N GLU A 672 27.51 -9.87 -46.89
CA GLU A 672 26.96 -9.01 -47.94
C GLU A 672 27.96 -7.90 -48.30
#